data_AF-W7DGP9-F1
#
_entry.id   AF-W7DGP9-F1
#
_cell.length_a   1.000
_cell.length_b   1.000
_cell.length_c   1.000
_cell.angle_alpha   90.00
_cell.angle_beta   90.00
_cell.angle_gamma   90.00
#
_symmetry.space_group_name_H-M   'P 1'
#
loop_
_entity.id
_entity.type
_entity.pdbx_description
1 polymer ?
#
loop_
_entity_poly.entity_id
_entity_poly.type
_entity_poly.pdbx_seq_one_letter_code
_entity_poly.pdbx_strand_id
1 'polypeptide(L)'
;MAVDEQLLAVQQWLNETYGKVPGYYTVEEDGKHTWRTVYALTTALQHELGIEELSTSFGPTTTRLFDEQGGITPGDTSNKVKILMGAFWSKGAGFNPLGFGTYFGIDLEGCVRLFKGAVGIDKQSAHVDAKLMKALLNMDAYTLLGDSRTRSIQQALNRNYGDYFDYIACDGNYQRNTSKGLIFALQAELGLGVGTANGAFGPLTTSSYEAAAANQGITHHPGVVKIVQYALYIQTKIGFPYDGTLNAGTVKAIQTFEAFMAIQSSQSGYPTITIVKGLMQSSGDPDRACAGVDTSRQLTADMVKTLQNNGYTYVGRYLTGTVGGTTPKFLTTDEMDRLTGAGLKIFPIYQDNSPKVSYYTENQGLADAQTACARAFELGFEPNTILYYAVDVDTTENDIATNILPYFKGVVAGTVKWQNEHFRYPFQVGIYASRNACTQVKEAGYSVGSFVANMSTGYSGNLGFGQPKDWTFDQFAEPTGGVGVGSGHVPIDKVAVSGRDKASHQFRLAENQGLRKMTEWGGALFGQAVTNYVDFSLGQTYVLYDELAYKMSLSVDTKTSGGSTEISGRITGGKIETEVNQKVLNLIGSDADISADFTNGISKITGSITEGSIQISATLSEEGTLSISAEITDEQVDVLGTSPLQLVYTLEFEFRNRFPDGDLMEYAKLTNEDMAYAGLAIVTCIVAGYFSITLGALDLLLSGAIKAATA
;
A
#
# COMPACT_ATOMS: atom_id res chain seq x y z
N MET A 1 -15.57 10.37 -31.92
CA MET A 1 -14.38 10.39 -32.79
C MET A 1 -14.86 10.41 -34.22
N ALA A 2 -14.19 11.16 -35.11
CA ALA A 2 -14.51 11.18 -36.53
C ALA A 2 -14.22 9.82 -37.17
N VAL A 3 -15.00 9.44 -38.18
CA VAL A 3 -14.81 8.21 -38.98
C VAL A 3 -13.55 8.40 -39.84
N ASP A 4 -12.65 7.41 -39.84
CA ASP A 4 -11.56 7.36 -40.82
C ASP A 4 -12.06 6.69 -42.09
N GLU A 5 -12.20 7.48 -43.17
CA GLU A 5 -12.72 7.01 -44.47
C GLU A 5 -11.81 5.96 -45.14
N GLN A 6 -10.49 6.00 -44.91
CA GLN A 6 -9.57 4.99 -45.43
C GLN A 6 -9.81 3.65 -44.73
N LEU A 7 -9.96 3.70 -43.41
CA LEU A 7 -10.22 2.50 -42.62
C LEU A 7 -11.61 1.93 -42.87
N LEU A 8 -12.61 2.80 -43.05
CA LEU A 8 -13.96 2.39 -43.45
C LEU A 8 -13.93 1.64 -44.78
N ALA A 9 -13.19 2.14 -45.78
CA ALA A 9 -13.04 1.48 -47.07
C ALA A 9 -12.38 0.09 -46.95
N VAL A 10 -11.41 -0.07 -46.03
CA VAL A 10 -10.80 -1.38 -45.73
C VAL A 10 -11.83 -2.34 -45.14
N GLN A 11 -12.57 -1.90 -44.11
CA GLN A 11 -13.56 -2.71 -43.42
C GLN A 11 -14.67 -3.18 -44.39
N GLN A 12 -15.21 -2.26 -45.20
CA GLN A 12 -16.21 -2.55 -46.23
C GLN A 12 -15.69 -3.58 -47.24
N TRP A 13 -14.50 -3.36 -47.79
CA TRP A 13 -13.91 -4.27 -48.75
C TRP A 13 -13.68 -5.67 -48.16
N LEU A 14 -13.20 -5.76 -46.92
CA LEU A 14 -12.97 -7.03 -46.25
C LEU A 14 -14.29 -7.81 -46.07
N ASN A 15 -15.34 -7.17 -45.57
CA ASN A 15 -16.65 -7.79 -45.39
C ASN A 15 -17.28 -8.20 -46.73
N GLU A 16 -17.18 -7.35 -47.75
CA GLU A 16 -17.70 -7.66 -49.09
C GLU A 16 -16.98 -8.86 -49.72
N THR A 17 -15.65 -8.91 -49.60
CA THR A 17 -14.81 -9.93 -50.26
C THR A 17 -14.82 -11.26 -49.51
N TYR A 18 -14.72 -11.22 -48.18
CA TYR A 18 -14.49 -12.40 -47.34
C TYR A 18 -15.68 -12.74 -46.42
N GLY A 19 -16.75 -11.94 -46.37
CA GLY A 19 -17.86 -12.15 -45.44
C GLY A 19 -18.60 -13.49 -45.60
N LYS A 20 -18.40 -14.19 -46.72
CA LYS A 20 -18.95 -15.55 -46.96
C LYS A 20 -17.92 -16.67 -46.76
N VAL A 21 -16.66 -16.34 -46.44
CA VAL A 21 -15.60 -17.32 -46.19
C VAL A 21 -15.77 -17.91 -44.78
N PRO A 22 -15.90 -19.25 -44.65
CA PRO A 22 -15.94 -19.89 -43.33
C PRO A 22 -14.73 -19.52 -42.48
N GLY A 23 -14.98 -19.13 -41.22
CA GLY A 23 -13.92 -18.75 -40.27
C GLY A 23 -13.40 -17.31 -40.40
N TYR A 24 -13.84 -16.53 -41.39
CA TYR A 24 -13.45 -15.11 -41.51
C TYR A 24 -14.00 -14.27 -40.34
N TYR A 25 -13.17 -13.35 -39.83
CA TYR A 25 -13.58 -12.44 -38.76
C TYR A 25 -14.29 -11.21 -39.34
N THR A 26 -15.62 -11.17 -39.27
CA THR A 26 -16.43 -10.01 -39.68
C THR A 26 -16.11 -8.79 -38.81
N VAL A 27 -15.88 -7.64 -39.44
CA VAL A 27 -15.55 -6.38 -38.76
C VAL A 27 -16.69 -5.37 -38.88
N GLU A 28 -16.89 -4.54 -37.87
CA GLU A 28 -17.81 -3.41 -37.95
C GLU A 28 -17.26 -2.33 -38.90
N GLU A 29 -18.09 -1.81 -39.80
CA GLU A 29 -17.75 -0.76 -40.77
C GLU A 29 -17.90 0.62 -40.14
N ASP A 30 -17.04 0.93 -39.17
CA ASP A 30 -17.13 2.12 -38.32
C ASP A 30 -15.95 3.09 -38.45
N GLY A 31 -14.98 2.76 -39.31
CA GLY A 31 -13.76 3.52 -39.54
C GLY A 31 -12.89 3.71 -38.29
N LYS A 32 -12.97 2.81 -37.30
CA LYS A 32 -12.16 2.91 -36.06
C LYS A 32 -10.98 1.95 -36.04
N HIS A 33 -9.82 2.46 -35.61
CA HIS A 33 -8.61 1.66 -35.37
C HIS A 33 -8.84 0.73 -34.17
N THR A 34 -9.11 -0.54 -34.44
CA THR A 34 -9.36 -1.55 -33.40
C THR A 34 -8.67 -2.88 -33.75
N TRP A 35 -8.51 -3.73 -32.74
CA TRP A 35 -8.07 -5.11 -32.95
C TRP A 35 -8.95 -5.88 -33.95
N ARG A 36 -10.23 -5.51 -34.07
CA ARG A 36 -11.20 -6.18 -34.96
C ARG A 36 -10.81 -6.04 -36.43
N THR A 37 -10.34 -4.86 -36.86
CA THR A 37 -9.85 -4.68 -38.23
C THR A 37 -8.60 -5.53 -38.48
N VAL A 38 -7.68 -5.60 -37.53
CA VAL A 38 -6.47 -6.45 -37.63
C VAL A 38 -6.84 -7.93 -37.71
N TYR A 39 -7.83 -8.39 -36.94
CA TYR A 39 -8.34 -9.76 -36.99
C TYR A 39 -8.97 -10.09 -38.35
N ALA A 40 -9.76 -9.17 -38.90
CA ALA A 40 -10.33 -9.31 -40.24
C ALA A 40 -9.23 -9.39 -41.33
N LEU A 41 -8.25 -8.50 -41.28
CA LEU A 41 -7.09 -8.53 -42.20
C LEU A 41 -6.29 -9.83 -42.08
N THR A 42 -6.10 -10.34 -40.86
CA THR A 42 -5.35 -11.57 -40.59
C THR A 42 -6.07 -12.80 -41.13
N THR A 43 -7.37 -12.94 -40.86
CA THR A 43 -8.17 -14.07 -41.35
C THR A 43 -8.35 -14.01 -42.88
N ALA A 44 -8.49 -12.81 -43.47
CA ALA A 44 -8.44 -12.62 -44.92
C ALA A 44 -7.09 -13.07 -45.52
N LEU A 45 -5.97 -12.69 -44.90
CA LEU A 45 -4.64 -13.11 -45.38
C LEU A 45 -4.50 -14.63 -45.34
N GLN A 46 -4.92 -15.26 -44.26
CA GLN A 46 -4.86 -16.71 -44.10
C GLN A 46 -5.67 -17.44 -45.18
N HIS A 47 -6.86 -16.92 -45.53
CA HIS A 47 -7.63 -17.45 -46.65
C HIS A 47 -6.87 -17.34 -47.99
N GLU A 48 -6.25 -16.18 -48.27
CA GLU A 48 -5.42 -15.97 -49.47
C GLU A 48 -4.15 -16.85 -49.50
N LEU A 49 -3.73 -17.38 -48.35
CA LEU A 49 -2.64 -18.35 -48.23
C LEU A 49 -3.12 -19.81 -48.37
N GLY A 50 -4.43 -20.05 -48.53
CA GLY A 50 -5.02 -21.38 -48.63
C GLY A 50 -5.21 -22.09 -47.30
N ILE A 51 -5.26 -21.36 -46.18
CA ILE A 51 -5.55 -21.93 -44.86
C ILE A 51 -7.08 -22.10 -44.74
N GLU A 52 -7.53 -23.30 -44.39
CA GLU A 52 -8.95 -23.60 -44.22
C GLU A 52 -9.45 -23.22 -42.81
N GLU A 53 -8.70 -23.59 -41.77
CA GLU A 53 -9.01 -23.27 -40.38
C GLU A 53 -8.40 -21.92 -39.98
N LEU A 54 -9.19 -20.86 -40.15
CA LEU A 54 -8.77 -19.48 -39.90
C LEU A 54 -8.70 -19.15 -38.41
N SER A 55 -7.79 -18.24 -38.06
CA SER A 55 -7.57 -17.75 -36.70
C SER A 55 -7.26 -16.25 -36.70
N THR A 56 -7.65 -15.56 -35.64
CA THR A 56 -7.32 -14.13 -35.44
C THR A 56 -5.84 -13.87 -35.12
N SER A 57 -5.01 -14.92 -35.06
CA SER A 57 -3.59 -14.85 -34.77
C SER A 57 -2.72 -15.15 -35.98
N PHE A 58 -1.66 -14.37 -36.18
CA PHE A 58 -0.61 -14.65 -37.16
C PHE A 58 0.39 -15.67 -36.60
N GLY A 59 0.04 -16.96 -36.71
CA GLY A 59 0.78 -18.08 -36.12
C GLY A 59 1.79 -18.77 -37.06
N PRO A 60 2.43 -19.86 -36.59
CA PRO A 60 3.47 -20.57 -37.34
C PRO A 60 3.04 -21.05 -38.74
N THR A 61 1.79 -21.51 -38.90
CA THR A 61 1.25 -21.92 -40.20
C THR A 61 1.16 -20.76 -41.19
N THR A 62 0.68 -19.60 -40.73
CA THR A 62 0.61 -18.38 -41.55
C THR A 62 2.00 -17.92 -41.94
N THR A 63 2.95 -17.92 -41.00
CA THR A 63 4.35 -17.57 -41.26
C THR A 63 4.96 -18.45 -42.34
N ARG A 64 4.88 -19.78 -42.16
CA ARG A 64 5.45 -20.75 -43.10
C ARG A 64 4.86 -20.59 -44.50
N LEU A 65 3.53 -20.55 -44.63
CA LEU A 65 2.87 -20.48 -45.94
C LEU A 65 3.09 -19.15 -46.65
N PHE A 66 3.18 -18.03 -45.91
CA PHE A 66 3.45 -16.72 -46.49
C PHE A 66 4.85 -16.68 -47.12
N ASP A 67 5.86 -17.19 -46.41
CA ASP A 67 7.23 -17.24 -46.93
C ASP A 67 7.43 -18.30 -48.03
N GLU A 68 6.79 -19.48 -47.92
CA GLU A 68 6.81 -20.51 -48.97
C GLU A 68 6.22 -20.01 -50.30
N GLN A 69 5.26 -19.09 -50.24
CA GLN A 69 4.70 -18.41 -51.42
C GLN A 69 5.53 -17.21 -51.91
N GLY A 70 6.69 -16.95 -51.29
CA GLY A 70 7.62 -15.90 -51.70
C GLY A 70 7.28 -14.49 -51.18
N GLY A 71 6.39 -14.37 -50.19
CA GLY A 71 5.98 -13.10 -49.59
C GLY A 71 5.29 -12.15 -50.57
N ILE A 72 5.54 -10.84 -50.43
CA ILE A 72 5.01 -9.79 -51.31
C ILE A 72 6.16 -8.89 -51.79
N THR A 73 6.26 -8.62 -53.09
CA THR A 73 7.35 -7.84 -53.71
C THR A 73 6.84 -6.83 -54.75
N PRO A 74 7.59 -5.76 -55.08
CA PRO A 74 7.19 -4.81 -56.11
C PRO A 74 6.85 -5.49 -57.45
N GLY A 75 5.73 -5.08 -58.05
CA GLY A 75 5.20 -5.68 -59.27
C GLY A 75 4.12 -6.75 -59.04
N ASP A 76 3.97 -7.29 -57.82
CA ASP A 76 2.92 -8.26 -57.52
C ASP A 76 1.52 -7.69 -57.74
N THR A 77 0.60 -8.56 -58.18
CA THR A 77 -0.83 -8.24 -58.30
C THR A 77 -1.68 -9.32 -57.62
N SER A 78 -2.22 -9.04 -56.43
CA SER A 78 -3.09 -9.97 -55.71
C SER A 78 -3.87 -9.29 -54.58
N ASN A 79 -4.85 -9.99 -54.01
CA ASN A 79 -5.51 -9.53 -52.79
C ASN A 79 -4.55 -9.44 -51.60
N LYS A 80 -3.46 -10.24 -51.54
CA LYS A 80 -2.43 -10.10 -50.50
C LYS A 80 -1.82 -8.70 -50.47
N VAL A 81 -1.62 -8.08 -51.64
CA VAL A 81 -1.16 -6.68 -51.75
C VAL A 81 -2.20 -5.71 -51.20
N LYS A 82 -3.49 -5.94 -51.50
CA LYS A 82 -4.58 -5.10 -50.99
C LYS A 82 -4.72 -5.20 -49.47
N ILE A 83 -4.54 -6.40 -48.91
CA ILE A 83 -4.45 -6.62 -47.46
C ILE A 83 -3.25 -5.89 -46.88
N LEU A 84 -2.09 -5.92 -47.52
CA LEU A 84 -0.90 -5.16 -47.08
C LEU A 84 -1.17 -3.65 -47.05
N MET A 85 -1.82 -3.09 -48.08
CA MET A 85 -2.24 -1.68 -48.08
C MET A 85 -3.24 -1.39 -46.96
N GLY A 86 -4.22 -2.26 -46.74
CA GLY A 86 -5.19 -2.15 -45.65
C GLY A 86 -4.54 -2.24 -44.28
N ALA A 87 -3.49 -3.06 -44.12
CA ALA A 87 -2.70 -3.15 -42.90
C ALA A 87 -1.95 -1.84 -42.62
N PHE A 88 -1.39 -1.18 -43.64
CA PHE A 88 -0.78 0.14 -43.48
C PHE A 88 -1.78 1.22 -43.06
N TRP A 89 -2.94 1.30 -43.72
CA TRP A 89 -3.99 2.23 -43.29
C TRP A 89 -4.50 1.94 -41.88
N SER A 90 -4.64 0.66 -41.51
CA SER A 90 -4.99 0.28 -40.13
C SER A 90 -3.89 0.66 -39.12
N LYS A 91 -2.62 0.60 -39.52
CA LYS A 91 -1.47 1.03 -38.69
C LYS A 91 -1.45 2.55 -38.50
N GLY A 92 -1.82 3.30 -39.54
CA GLY A 92 -1.84 4.75 -39.56
C GLY A 92 -0.47 5.37 -39.27
N ALA A 93 -0.46 6.44 -38.48
CA ALA A 93 0.76 7.08 -37.96
C ALA A 93 1.80 7.47 -39.04
N GLY A 94 1.33 7.89 -40.22
CA GLY A 94 2.18 8.33 -41.32
C GLY A 94 2.63 7.22 -42.29
N PHE A 95 2.22 5.97 -42.05
CA PHE A 95 2.37 4.90 -43.04
C PHE A 95 1.16 4.90 -43.99
N ASN A 96 1.32 5.53 -45.16
CA ASN A 96 0.24 5.62 -46.15
C ASN A 96 0.75 5.16 -47.53
N PRO A 97 0.20 4.06 -48.10
CA PRO A 97 0.53 3.59 -49.44
C PRO A 97 -0.09 4.42 -50.59
N LEU A 98 -0.77 5.53 -50.28
CA LEU A 98 -1.43 6.48 -51.21
C LEU A 98 -2.54 5.90 -52.10
N GLY A 99 -2.84 4.61 -51.96
CA GLY A 99 -3.93 3.94 -52.67
C GLY A 99 -4.34 2.64 -51.99
N PHE A 100 -5.41 2.05 -52.50
CA PHE A 100 -5.96 0.78 -51.99
C PHE A 100 -6.46 -0.09 -53.15
N GLY A 101 -5.58 -0.97 -53.60
CA GLY A 101 -5.79 -1.84 -54.74
C GLY A 101 -4.93 -3.10 -54.64
N THR A 102 -4.90 -3.89 -55.72
CA THR A 102 -4.22 -5.18 -55.73
C THR A 102 -2.80 -5.14 -56.28
N TYR A 103 -2.33 -4.00 -56.81
CA TYR A 103 -1.03 -3.88 -57.47
C TYR A 103 0.03 -3.22 -56.56
N PHE A 104 1.21 -3.83 -56.47
CA PHE A 104 2.34 -3.30 -55.72
C PHE A 104 3.15 -2.32 -56.57
N GLY A 105 2.71 -1.04 -56.56
CA GLY A 105 3.38 0.08 -57.22
C GLY A 105 4.34 0.87 -56.32
N ILE A 106 4.88 1.97 -56.87
CA ILE A 106 5.93 2.79 -56.27
C ILE A 106 5.56 3.43 -54.92
N ASP A 107 4.29 3.79 -54.73
CA ASP A 107 3.83 4.42 -53.48
C ASP A 107 3.83 3.44 -52.31
N LEU A 108 3.35 2.21 -52.55
CA LEU A 108 3.46 1.12 -51.59
C LEU A 108 4.93 0.76 -51.33
N GLU A 109 5.78 0.83 -52.35
CA GLU A 109 7.23 0.59 -52.21
C GLU A 109 7.86 1.59 -51.24
N GLY A 110 7.56 2.87 -51.42
CA GLY A 110 7.98 3.94 -50.50
C GLY A 110 7.47 3.70 -49.07
N CYS A 111 6.20 3.31 -48.92
CA CYS A 111 5.58 3.03 -47.63
C CYS A 111 6.23 1.83 -46.91
N VAL A 112 6.51 0.73 -47.62
CA VAL A 112 7.22 -0.43 -47.07
C VAL A 112 8.62 -0.03 -46.61
N ARG A 113 9.39 0.71 -47.42
CA ARG A 113 10.74 1.16 -47.05
C ARG A 113 10.71 2.09 -45.83
N LEU A 114 9.72 2.97 -45.74
CA LEU A 114 9.49 3.84 -44.59
C LEU A 114 9.24 3.01 -43.33
N PHE A 115 8.37 2.01 -43.42
CA PHE A 115 8.05 1.12 -42.30
C PHE A 115 9.24 0.27 -41.86
N LYS A 116 10.01 -0.31 -42.79
CA LYS A 116 11.26 -1.03 -42.46
C LYS A 116 12.26 -0.13 -41.72
N GLY A 117 12.39 1.13 -42.14
CA GLY A 117 13.18 2.12 -41.42
C GLY A 117 12.65 2.43 -40.02
N ALA A 118 11.34 2.43 -39.84
CA ALA A 118 10.70 2.61 -38.54
C ALA A 118 10.91 1.41 -37.59
N VAL A 119 10.81 0.18 -38.10
CA VAL A 119 11.15 -1.07 -37.40
C VAL A 119 12.64 -1.14 -37.04
N GLY A 120 13.50 -0.49 -37.82
CA GLY A 120 14.95 -0.42 -37.60
C GLY A 120 15.78 -1.40 -38.43
N ILE A 121 15.18 -2.05 -39.42
CA ILE A 121 15.80 -3.08 -40.27
C ILE A 121 16.22 -2.52 -41.64
N ASP A 122 16.85 -3.36 -42.47
CA ASP A 122 17.28 -2.96 -43.80
C ASP A 122 16.11 -2.49 -44.68
N LYS A 123 16.27 -1.32 -45.29
CA LYS A 123 15.26 -0.66 -46.13
C LYS A 123 15.64 -0.63 -47.61
N GLN A 124 16.70 -1.33 -48.03
CA GLN A 124 17.15 -1.36 -49.42
C GLN A 124 16.28 -2.26 -50.30
N SER A 125 15.61 -3.25 -49.70
CA SER A 125 14.54 -4.01 -50.36
C SER A 125 13.16 -3.60 -49.83
N ALA A 126 12.18 -3.51 -50.73
CA ALA A 126 10.76 -3.35 -50.41
C ALA A 126 10.01 -4.69 -50.38
N HIS A 127 10.73 -5.81 -50.35
CA HIS A 127 10.14 -7.12 -50.09
C HIS A 127 9.55 -7.17 -48.67
N VAL A 128 8.33 -7.70 -48.58
CA VAL A 128 7.61 -7.99 -47.34
C VAL A 128 7.61 -9.49 -47.13
N ASP A 129 8.39 -9.94 -46.14
CA ASP A 129 8.37 -11.31 -45.64
C ASP A 129 7.28 -11.50 -44.58
N ALA A 130 7.06 -12.74 -44.14
CA ALA A 130 6.04 -13.06 -43.15
C ALA A 130 6.23 -12.29 -41.84
N LYS A 131 7.48 -12.02 -41.45
CA LYS A 131 7.80 -11.37 -40.19
C LYS A 131 7.45 -9.88 -40.22
N LEU A 132 7.73 -9.20 -41.33
CA LEU A 132 7.33 -7.82 -41.55
C LEU A 132 5.80 -7.70 -41.68
N MET A 133 5.16 -8.65 -42.36
CA MET A 133 3.69 -8.70 -42.45
C MET A 133 3.05 -8.89 -41.07
N LYS A 134 3.62 -9.77 -40.23
CA LYS A 134 3.19 -9.97 -38.84
C LYS A 134 3.36 -8.72 -37.98
N ALA A 135 4.43 -7.95 -38.19
CA ALA A 135 4.63 -6.65 -37.54
C ALA A 135 3.61 -5.58 -37.97
N LEU A 136 3.06 -5.69 -39.18
CA LEU A 136 1.96 -4.82 -39.64
C LEU A 136 0.61 -5.26 -39.07
N LEU A 137 0.36 -6.57 -39.04
CA LEU A 137 -0.87 -7.18 -38.52
C LEU A 137 -0.84 -7.37 -36.99
N ASN A 138 -0.43 -6.31 -36.29
CA ASN A 138 -0.50 -6.21 -34.83
C ASN A 138 -0.71 -4.74 -34.41
N MET A 139 -0.93 -4.50 -33.12
CA MET A 139 -1.13 -3.16 -32.56
C MET A 139 0.15 -2.49 -32.05
N ASP A 140 1.34 -3.06 -32.29
CA ASP A 140 2.60 -2.45 -31.87
C ASP A 140 2.84 -1.14 -32.63
N ALA A 141 3.27 -0.09 -31.93
CA ALA A 141 3.61 1.19 -32.55
C ALA A 141 5.08 1.20 -33.03
N TYR A 142 5.32 1.77 -34.22
CA TYR A 142 6.67 1.96 -34.79
C TYR A 142 7.04 3.44 -35.00
N THR A 143 6.16 4.33 -34.56
CA THR A 143 6.36 5.78 -34.48
C THR A 143 6.73 6.18 -33.06
N LEU A 144 7.52 7.25 -32.92
CA LEU A 144 7.92 7.75 -31.59
C LEU A 144 6.72 8.29 -30.81
N LEU A 145 6.42 7.67 -29.67
CA LEU A 145 5.40 8.07 -28.69
C LEU A 145 6.03 8.41 -27.33
N GLY A 146 7.12 7.74 -26.97
CA GLY A 146 7.86 7.94 -25.74
C GLY A 146 9.24 8.54 -25.96
N ASP A 147 10.27 7.86 -25.45
CA ASP A 147 11.64 8.35 -25.46
C ASP A 147 12.42 7.95 -26.73
N SER A 148 13.02 8.95 -27.38
CA SER A 148 13.75 8.79 -28.65
C SER A 148 14.97 7.85 -28.57
N ARG A 149 15.63 7.78 -27.42
CA ARG A 149 16.78 6.89 -27.21
C ARG A 149 16.32 5.46 -26.94
N THR A 150 15.27 5.28 -26.15
CA THR A 150 14.59 3.99 -25.97
C THR A 150 14.12 3.44 -27.32
N ARG A 151 13.58 4.29 -28.19
CA ARG A 151 13.22 3.91 -29.57
C ARG A 151 14.44 3.44 -30.36
N SER A 152 15.56 4.17 -30.25
CA SER A 152 16.81 3.81 -30.93
C SER A 152 17.36 2.46 -30.45
N ILE A 153 17.20 2.14 -29.16
CA ILE A 153 17.51 0.82 -28.59
C ILE A 153 16.58 -0.25 -29.18
N GLN A 154 15.26 -0.04 -29.19
CA GLN A 154 14.29 -0.98 -29.78
C GLN A 154 14.62 -1.30 -31.25
N GLN A 155 14.94 -0.27 -32.04
CA GLN A 155 15.35 -0.43 -33.44
C GLN A 155 16.68 -1.19 -33.57
N ALA A 156 17.64 -0.95 -32.67
CA ALA A 156 18.89 -1.71 -32.64
C ALA A 156 18.67 -3.17 -32.27
N LEU A 157 17.75 -3.46 -31.35
CA LEU A 157 17.37 -4.82 -30.98
C LEU A 157 16.76 -5.57 -32.17
N ASN A 158 15.77 -4.97 -32.84
CA ASN A 158 15.15 -5.56 -34.04
C ASN A 158 16.17 -5.82 -35.16
N ARG A 159 17.11 -4.89 -35.38
CA ARG A 159 18.11 -5.00 -36.44
C ARG A 159 19.12 -6.11 -36.20
N ASN A 160 19.62 -6.21 -34.98
CA ASN A 160 20.79 -7.03 -34.67
C ASN A 160 20.42 -8.41 -34.13
N TYR A 161 19.26 -8.53 -33.49
CA TYR A 161 18.83 -9.76 -32.83
C TYR A 161 17.43 -10.19 -33.30
N GLY A 162 16.95 -9.63 -34.41
CA GLY A 162 15.66 -9.97 -34.99
C GLY A 162 15.47 -11.47 -35.07
N ASP A 163 16.44 -12.25 -35.50
CA ASP A 163 16.30 -13.71 -35.68
C ASP A 163 15.88 -14.48 -34.41
N TYR A 164 16.05 -13.88 -33.22
CA TYR A 164 15.68 -14.48 -31.94
C TYR A 164 14.21 -14.25 -31.54
N PHE A 165 13.53 -13.26 -32.11
CA PHE A 165 12.16 -12.88 -31.70
C PHE A 165 11.36 -12.19 -32.81
N ASP A 166 10.03 -12.13 -32.67
CA ASP A 166 9.17 -11.28 -33.52
C ASP A 166 9.51 -9.80 -33.32
N TYR A 167 9.48 -8.99 -34.39
CA TYR A 167 9.84 -7.56 -34.27
C TYR A 167 9.03 -6.85 -33.20
N ILE A 168 9.74 -6.23 -32.26
CA ILE A 168 9.13 -5.48 -31.15
C ILE A 168 8.75 -4.07 -31.60
N ALA A 169 7.77 -3.47 -30.91
CA ALA A 169 7.44 -2.05 -31.03
C ALA A 169 8.71 -1.15 -31.00
N CYS A 170 8.69 -0.09 -31.79
CA CYS A 170 9.73 0.95 -31.86
C CYS A 170 9.12 2.32 -31.59
N ASP A 171 8.47 2.44 -30.45
CA ASP A 171 7.70 3.60 -30.02
C ASP A 171 8.38 4.44 -28.95
N GLY A 172 9.49 3.98 -28.39
CA GLY A 172 10.19 4.65 -27.30
C GLY A 172 9.60 4.40 -25.91
N ASN A 173 8.61 3.52 -25.78
CA ASN A 173 8.09 3.08 -24.48
C ASN A 173 8.72 1.74 -24.12
N TYR A 174 9.22 1.60 -22.88
CA TYR A 174 9.70 0.31 -22.41
C TYR A 174 8.50 -0.61 -22.15
N GLN A 175 8.50 -1.79 -22.77
CA GLN A 175 7.40 -2.75 -22.69
C GLN A 175 7.93 -4.16 -22.45
N ARG A 176 7.02 -5.09 -22.14
CA ARG A 176 7.32 -6.53 -21.99
C ARG A 176 8.17 -7.09 -23.13
N ASN A 177 7.81 -6.78 -24.38
CA ASN A 177 8.54 -7.29 -25.55
C ASN A 177 9.94 -6.66 -25.67
N THR A 178 10.11 -5.39 -25.30
CA THR A 178 11.44 -4.76 -25.21
C THR A 178 12.31 -5.43 -24.13
N SER A 179 11.73 -5.73 -22.97
CA SER A 179 12.41 -6.46 -21.89
C SER A 179 12.89 -7.84 -22.36
N LYS A 180 12.01 -8.63 -22.99
CA LYS A 180 12.38 -9.92 -23.58
C LYS A 180 13.44 -9.79 -24.67
N GLY A 181 13.33 -8.77 -25.52
CA GLY A 181 14.31 -8.48 -26.57
C GLY A 181 15.71 -8.19 -26.02
N LEU A 182 15.81 -7.47 -24.88
CA LEU A 182 17.09 -7.28 -24.18
C LEU A 182 17.68 -8.60 -23.68
N ILE A 183 16.85 -9.49 -23.12
CA ILE A 183 17.33 -10.79 -22.63
C ILE A 183 17.76 -11.68 -23.80
N PHE A 184 17.00 -11.72 -24.90
CA PHE A 184 17.42 -12.44 -26.11
C PHE A 184 18.74 -11.89 -26.67
N ALA A 185 18.90 -10.56 -26.73
CA ALA A 185 20.14 -9.95 -27.16
C ALA A 185 21.31 -10.30 -26.24
N LEU A 186 21.11 -10.28 -24.92
CA LEU A 186 22.12 -10.73 -23.97
C LEU A 186 22.49 -12.21 -24.19
N GLN A 187 21.49 -13.08 -24.36
CA GLN A 187 21.70 -14.50 -24.64
C GLN A 187 22.51 -14.72 -25.93
N ALA A 188 22.21 -13.98 -27.00
CA ALA A 188 22.95 -14.01 -28.25
C ALA A 188 24.42 -13.59 -28.06
N GLU A 189 24.67 -12.49 -27.34
CA GLU A 189 26.03 -12.00 -27.05
C GLU A 189 26.81 -12.92 -26.09
N LEU A 190 26.12 -13.76 -25.32
CA LEU A 190 26.70 -14.83 -24.51
C LEU A 190 26.94 -16.13 -25.32
N GLY A 191 26.66 -16.13 -26.62
CA GLY A 191 26.89 -17.27 -27.52
C GLY A 191 25.75 -18.29 -27.58
N LEU A 192 24.57 -17.98 -27.03
CA LEU A 192 23.39 -18.84 -27.14
C LEU A 192 22.72 -18.65 -28.50
N GLY A 193 22.59 -19.72 -29.27
CA GLY A 193 21.93 -19.70 -30.59
C GLY A 193 20.40 -19.57 -30.49
N VAL A 194 19.75 -19.26 -31.61
CA VAL A 194 18.28 -19.04 -31.72
C VAL A 194 17.45 -20.20 -31.16
N GLY A 195 17.90 -21.45 -31.32
CA GLY A 195 17.20 -22.63 -30.79
C GLY A 195 17.39 -22.89 -29.29
N THR A 196 18.28 -22.16 -28.63
CA THR A 196 18.60 -22.32 -27.20
C THR A 196 18.17 -21.10 -26.38
N ALA A 197 18.32 -19.91 -26.94
CA ALA A 197 17.84 -18.68 -26.33
C ALA A 197 16.30 -18.71 -26.22
N ASN A 198 15.79 -18.18 -25.11
CA ASN A 198 14.35 -18.24 -24.77
C ASN A 198 13.79 -16.91 -24.22
N GLY A 199 14.62 -15.87 -24.13
CA GLY A 199 14.21 -14.55 -23.64
C GLY A 199 13.88 -14.52 -22.14
N ALA A 200 14.21 -15.60 -21.40
CA ALA A 200 14.10 -15.68 -19.96
C ALA A 200 15.49 -15.70 -19.32
N PHE A 201 15.70 -14.89 -18.27
CA PHE A 201 16.97 -14.85 -17.55
C PHE A 201 16.98 -15.96 -16.48
N GLY A 202 17.17 -17.20 -16.94
CA GLY A 202 17.18 -18.39 -16.10
C GLY A 202 18.59 -18.88 -15.73
N PRO A 203 18.71 -20.13 -15.24
CA PRO A 203 19.98 -20.73 -14.84
C PRO A 203 21.04 -20.73 -15.95
N LEU A 204 20.66 -21.02 -17.20
CA LEU A 204 21.59 -21.04 -18.33
C LEU A 204 22.16 -19.65 -18.63
N THR A 205 21.32 -18.62 -18.68
CA THR A 205 21.79 -17.23 -18.88
C THR A 205 22.66 -16.77 -17.71
N THR A 206 22.31 -17.17 -16.49
CA THR A 206 23.07 -16.87 -15.28
C THR A 206 24.48 -17.46 -15.37
N SER A 207 24.61 -18.77 -15.62
CA SER A 207 25.92 -19.42 -15.69
C SER A 207 26.76 -18.95 -16.87
N SER A 208 26.16 -18.69 -18.03
CA SER A 208 26.85 -18.09 -19.18
C SER A 208 27.38 -16.69 -18.87
N TYR A 209 26.59 -15.85 -18.19
CA TYR A 209 27.02 -14.50 -17.80
C TYR A 209 28.15 -14.55 -16.78
N GLU A 210 28.04 -15.41 -15.75
CA GLU A 210 29.08 -15.59 -14.74
C GLU A 210 30.40 -16.08 -15.35
N ALA A 211 30.34 -16.99 -16.31
CA ALA A 211 31.51 -17.45 -17.06
C ALA A 211 32.18 -16.30 -17.83
N ALA A 212 31.39 -15.44 -18.50
CA ALA A 212 31.90 -14.27 -19.21
C ALA A 212 32.46 -13.19 -18.26
N ALA A 213 31.85 -13.01 -17.08
CA ALA A 213 32.24 -12.01 -16.10
C ALA A 213 33.39 -12.46 -15.18
N ALA A 214 33.79 -13.73 -15.21
CA ALA A 214 34.85 -14.29 -14.39
C ALA A 214 36.15 -13.50 -14.52
N ASN A 215 36.82 -13.22 -13.39
CA ASN A 215 38.06 -12.44 -13.34
C ASN A 215 37.98 -11.07 -14.05
N GLN A 216 36.84 -10.38 -13.92
CA GLN A 216 36.54 -9.12 -14.62
C GLN A 216 36.48 -9.24 -16.15
N GLY A 217 36.29 -10.46 -16.67
CA GLY A 217 36.34 -10.76 -18.10
C GLY A 217 35.28 -10.08 -18.96
N ILE A 218 34.25 -9.48 -18.36
CA ILE A 218 33.15 -8.84 -19.12
C ILE A 218 33.64 -7.72 -20.04
N THR A 219 34.78 -7.10 -19.72
CA THR A 219 35.42 -6.07 -20.56
C THR A 219 35.89 -6.60 -21.91
N HIS A 220 36.04 -7.93 -22.06
CA HIS A 220 36.37 -8.59 -23.31
C HIS A 220 35.11 -8.98 -24.13
N HIS A 221 33.92 -8.68 -23.62
CA HIS A 221 32.63 -8.96 -24.26
C HIS A 221 31.87 -7.65 -24.59
N PRO A 222 32.33 -6.85 -25.57
CA PRO A 222 31.77 -5.53 -25.84
C PRO A 222 30.29 -5.56 -26.23
N GLY A 223 29.82 -6.64 -26.87
CA GLY A 223 28.39 -6.82 -27.16
C GLY A 223 27.55 -7.00 -25.90
N VAL A 224 28.00 -7.82 -24.94
CA VAL A 224 27.36 -7.97 -23.63
C VAL A 224 27.32 -6.62 -22.89
N VAL A 225 28.44 -5.90 -22.85
CA VAL A 225 28.50 -4.56 -22.23
C VAL A 225 27.52 -3.60 -22.90
N LYS A 226 27.37 -3.66 -24.23
CA LYS A 226 26.43 -2.82 -24.97
C LYS A 226 24.97 -3.10 -24.62
N ILE A 227 24.60 -4.37 -24.42
CA ILE A 227 23.24 -4.72 -23.95
C ILE A 227 23.02 -4.25 -22.51
N VAL A 228 24.03 -4.35 -21.64
CA VAL A 228 23.97 -3.77 -20.29
C VAL A 228 23.80 -2.24 -20.35
N GLN A 229 24.51 -1.56 -21.25
CA GLN A 229 24.38 -0.13 -21.48
C GLN A 229 22.96 0.26 -21.93
N TYR A 230 22.33 -0.53 -22.81
CA TYR A 230 20.92 -0.33 -23.19
C TYR A 230 19.99 -0.45 -21.99
N ALA A 231 20.13 -1.52 -21.19
CA ALA A 231 19.29 -1.77 -20.04
C ALA A 231 19.48 -0.68 -18.95
N LEU A 232 20.73 -0.25 -18.69
CA LEU A 232 21.05 0.86 -17.80
C LEU A 232 20.37 2.16 -18.23
N TYR A 233 20.43 2.50 -19.52
CA TYR A 233 19.76 3.71 -20.01
C TYR A 233 18.24 3.60 -19.82
N ILE A 234 17.63 2.46 -20.13
CA ILE A 234 16.19 2.26 -19.96
C ILE A 234 15.77 2.49 -18.51
N GLN A 235 16.53 1.98 -17.55
CA GLN A 235 16.21 2.05 -16.12
C GLN A 235 16.58 3.38 -15.46
N THR A 236 17.72 3.98 -15.82
CA THR A 236 18.26 5.18 -15.15
C THR A 236 18.01 6.49 -15.90
N LYS A 237 17.74 6.40 -17.21
CA LYS A 237 17.70 7.52 -18.17
C LYS A 237 19.00 8.35 -18.24
N ILE A 238 20.10 7.85 -17.69
CA ILE A 238 21.42 8.51 -17.75
C ILE A 238 22.01 8.29 -19.14
N GLY A 239 22.31 9.37 -19.85
CA GLY A 239 22.86 9.30 -21.20
C GLY A 239 24.38 9.07 -21.25
N PHE A 240 24.80 8.03 -21.96
CA PHE A 240 26.20 7.75 -22.29
C PHE A 240 26.29 7.00 -23.64
N PRO A 241 27.48 6.93 -24.28
CA PRO A 241 27.66 6.17 -25.52
C PRO A 241 27.40 4.67 -25.32
N TYR A 242 26.73 4.03 -26.28
CA TYR A 242 26.53 2.57 -26.32
C TYR A 242 27.66 1.88 -27.10
N ASP A 243 28.89 2.09 -26.62
CA ASP A 243 30.15 1.71 -27.27
C ASP A 243 30.67 0.31 -26.88
N GLY A 244 29.98 -0.39 -25.97
CA GLY A 244 30.43 -1.68 -25.47
C GLY A 244 31.61 -1.60 -24.51
N THR A 245 31.90 -0.43 -23.94
CA THR A 245 33.00 -0.22 -22.99
C THR A 245 32.47 0.21 -21.62
N LEU A 246 33.10 -0.26 -20.53
CA LEU A 246 32.84 0.21 -19.17
C LEU A 246 33.45 1.60 -18.92
N ASN A 247 33.03 2.59 -19.73
CA ASN A 247 33.46 3.97 -19.60
C ASN A 247 32.91 4.61 -18.31
N ALA A 248 33.43 5.79 -17.95
CA ALA A 248 33.05 6.50 -16.72
C ALA A 248 31.53 6.74 -16.60
N GLY A 249 30.85 6.99 -17.74
CA GLY A 249 29.40 7.16 -17.77
C GLY A 249 28.64 5.86 -17.43
N THR A 250 29.10 4.72 -17.97
CA THR A 250 28.53 3.39 -17.69
C THR A 250 28.71 3.03 -16.23
N VAL A 251 29.92 3.19 -15.68
CA VAL A 251 30.23 2.94 -14.26
C VAL A 251 29.34 3.80 -13.36
N LYS A 252 29.18 5.09 -13.68
CA LYS A 252 28.32 6.00 -12.90
C LYS A 252 26.85 5.60 -12.96
N ALA A 253 26.37 5.13 -14.11
CA ALA A 253 25.01 4.64 -14.24
C ALA A 253 24.76 3.37 -13.40
N ILE A 254 25.73 2.45 -13.37
CA ILE A 254 25.67 1.27 -12.51
C ILE A 254 25.61 1.68 -11.04
N GLN A 255 26.49 2.57 -10.59
CA GLN A 255 26.48 3.08 -9.20
C GLN A 255 25.16 3.75 -8.83
N THR A 256 24.56 4.49 -9.77
CA THR A 256 23.26 5.14 -9.54
C THR A 256 22.14 4.10 -9.41
N PHE A 257 22.16 3.06 -10.23
CA PHE A 257 21.23 1.94 -10.15
C PHE A 257 21.40 1.15 -8.84
N GLU A 258 22.64 0.84 -8.45
CA GLU A 258 22.99 0.19 -7.18
C GLU A 258 22.38 0.94 -5.99
N ALA A 259 22.65 2.25 -5.91
CA ALA A 259 22.12 3.11 -4.86
C ALA A 259 20.58 3.17 -4.89
N PHE A 260 19.99 3.32 -6.07
CA PHE A 260 18.55 3.43 -6.22
C PHE A 260 17.81 2.14 -5.84
N MET A 261 18.38 0.96 -6.10
CA MET A 261 17.79 -0.36 -5.77
C MET A 261 18.23 -0.91 -4.41
N ALA A 262 19.01 -0.13 -3.64
CA ALA A 262 19.64 -0.54 -2.38
C ALA A 262 20.43 -1.87 -2.50
N ILE A 263 21.11 -2.08 -3.63
CA ILE A 263 21.92 -3.28 -3.86
C ILE A 263 23.28 -3.09 -3.16
N GLN A 264 23.58 -4.01 -2.24
CA GLN A 264 24.90 -4.11 -1.63
C GLN A 264 25.85 -4.86 -2.56
N SER A 265 26.71 -4.13 -3.25
CA SER A 265 27.69 -4.68 -4.21
C SER A 265 29.10 -4.61 -3.65
N SER A 266 29.84 -5.71 -3.69
CA SER A 266 31.28 -5.74 -3.38
C SER A 266 32.15 -5.18 -4.50
N GLN A 267 31.57 -4.94 -5.68
CA GLN A 267 32.24 -4.41 -6.87
C GLN A 267 31.45 -3.22 -7.43
N SER A 268 31.34 -2.15 -6.65
CA SER A 268 30.52 -0.99 -7.03
C SER A 268 30.92 -0.43 -8.40
N GLY A 269 29.92 -0.22 -9.26
CA GLY A 269 30.12 0.28 -10.63
C GLY A 269 30.51 -0.78 -11.66
N TYR A 270 30.59 -2.06 -11.28
CA TYR A 270 30.79 -3.19 -12.20
C TYR A 270 29.46 -3.92 -12.47
N PRO A 271 29.18 -4.39 -13.70
CA PRO A 271 27.95 -5.09 -14.00
C PRO A 271 28.01 -6.54 -13.50
N THR A 272 27.89 -6.73 -12.18
CA THR A 272 27.76 -8.07 -11.59
C THR A 272 26.46 -8.75 -12.05
N ILE A 273 26.36 -10.06 -11.86
CA ILE A 273 25.13 -10.81 -12.16
C ILE A 273 23.91 -10.20 -11.46
N THR A 274 24.08 -9.72 -10.22
CA THR A 274 23.05 -9.03 -9.44
C THR A 274 22.55 -7.77 -10.14
N ILE A 275 23.46 -6.97 -10.70
CA ILE A 275 23.11 -5.75 -11.44
C ILE A 275 22.34 -6.11 -12.71
N VAL A 276 22.86 -7.05 -13.51
CA VAL A 276 22.25 -7.35 -14.81
C VAL A 276 20.88 -8.01 -14.67
N LYS A 277 20.70 -8.92 -13.70
CA LYS A 277 19.36 -9.43 -13.36
C LYS A 277 18.43 -8.30 -12.91
N GLY A 278 18.88 -7.39 -12.03
CA GLY A 278 18.11 -6.23 -11.58
C GLY A 278 17.66 -5.29 -12.70
N LEU A 279 18.46 -5.16 -13.77
CA LEU A 279 18.11 -4.32 -14.92
C LEU A 279 17.05 -4.96 -15.84
N MET A 280 16.97 -6.29 -15.88
CA MET A 280 16.20 -7.04 -16.88
C MET A 280 15.01 -7.84 -16.32
N GLN A 281 14.97 -8.11 -15.02
CA GLN A 281 13.88 -8.83 -14.35
C GLN A 281 13.27 -7.98 -13.23
N SER A 282 11.94 -8.09 -13.04
CA SER A 282 11.26 -7.35 -11.97
C SER A 282 11.79 -7.75 -10.59
N SER A 283 11.95 -9.05 -10.35
CA SER A 283 12.52 -9.64 -9.13
C SER A 283 14.01 -9.38 -8.94
N GLY A 284 14.70 -8.92 -9.99
CA GLY A 284 16.16 -8.87 -10.01
C GLY A 284 16.79 -10.21 -9.65
N ASP A 285 17.87 -10.16 -8.87
CA ASP A 285 18.59 -11.35 -8.42
C ASP A 285 17.99 -11.92 -7.12
N PRO A 286 17.39 -13.11 -7.14
CA PRO A 286 16.75 -13.67 -5.95
C PRO A 286 17.74 -13.97 -4.83
N ASP A 287 19.02 -14.16 -5.17
CA ASP A 287 20.07 -14.51 -4.22
C ASP A 287 20.71 -13.27 -3.56
N ARG A 288 20.40 -12.05 -4.00
CA ARG A 288 21.02 -10.83 -3.45
C ARG A 288 20.72 -10.67 -1.96
N ALA A 289 21.69 -10.17 -1.20
CA ALA A 289 21.48 -9.84 0.21
C ALA A 289 20.42 -8.73 0.37
N CYS A 290 19.66 -8.78 1.46
CA CYS A 290 18.66 -7.77 1.80
C CYS A 290 18.55 -7.61 3.32
N ALA A 291 17.99 -6.48 3.75
CA ALA A 291 17.85 -6.14 5.17
C ALA A 291 16.45 -6.45 5.72
N GLY A 292 15.47 -6.73 4.85
CA GLY A 292 14.09 -6.97 5.23
C GLY A 292 13.59 -8.35 4.86
N VAL A 293 12.57 -8.77 5.58
CA VAL A 293 11.69 -9.89 5.24
C VAL A 293 10.24 -9.49 5.47
N ASP A 294 9.30 -10.19 4.85
CA ASP A 294 7.94 -10.27 5.35
C ASP A 294 7.50 -11.73 5.47
N THR A 295 6.50 -11.98 6.31
CA THR A 295 5.98 -13.33 6.53
C THR A 295 4.57 -13.29 7.10
N SER A 296 3.75 -14.26 6.73
CA SER A 296 2.44 -14.48 7.34
C SER A 296 2.50 -15.26 8.65
N ARG A 297 3.69 -15.78 9.04
CA ARG A 297 3.85 -16.59 10.26
C ARG A 297 3.99 -15.69 11.48
N GLN A 298 3.23 -15.96 12.54
CA GLN A 298 3.50 -15.39 13.86
C GLN A 298 4.83 -15.92 14.41
N LEU A 299 5.74 -15.02 14.76
CA LEU A 299 7.13 -15.34 15.08
C LEU A 299 7.33 -15.69 16.56
N THR A 300 7.97 -16.84 16.80
CA THR A 300 8.46 -17.28 18.11
C THR A 300 9.84 -16.69 18.41
N ALA A 301 10.34 -16.85 19.65
CA ALA A 301 11.67 -16.36 20.02
C ALA A 301 12.80 -17.00 19.19
N ASP A 302 12.73 -18.31 18.92
CA ASP A 302 13.70 -19.02 18.08
C ASP A 302 13.69 -18.50 16.64
N MET A 303 12.49 -18.24 16.09
CA MET A 303 12.33 -17.68 14.75
C MET A 303 12.91 -16.26 14.66
N VAL A 304 12.64 -15.41 15.64
CA VAL A 304 13.21 -14.04 15.71
C VAL A 304 14.74 -14.10 15.77
N LYS A 305 15.31 -15.01 16.56
CA LYS A 305 16.76 -15.24 16.62
C LYS A 305 17.33 -15.72 15.29
N THR A 306 16.61 -16.59 14.56
CA THR A 306 16.98 -16.96 13.20
C THR A 306 17.05 -15.73 12.29
N LEU A 307 16.04 -14.86 12.31
CA LEU A 307 16.04 -13.66 11.47
C LEU A 307 17.23 -12.75 11.78
N GLN A 308 17.50 -12.52 13.07
CA GLN A 308 18.63 -11.71 13.53
C GLN A 308 19.98 -12.30 13.09
N ASN A 309 20.18 -13.61 13.24
CA ASN A 309 21.41 -14.30 12.84
C ASN A 309 21.63 -14.28 11.32
N ASN A 310 20.57 -14.14 10.52
CA ASN A 310 20.65 -13.99 9.06
C ASN A 310 20.83 -12.51 8.63
N GLY A 311 20.97 -11.58 9.58
CA GLY A 311 21.25 -10.17 9.30
C GLY A 311 20.03 -9.33 8.91
N TYR A 312 18.81 -9.85 9.08
CA TYR A 312 17.60 -9.08 8.86
C TYR A 312 17.40 -8.06 9.98
N THR A 313 16.84 -6.91 9.63
CA THR A 313 16.58 -5.77 10.53
C THR A 313 15.18 -5.19 10.37
N TYR A 314 14.47 -5.52 9.28
CA TYR A 314 13.09 -5.10 9.01
C TYR A 314 12.20 -6.33 8.81
N VAL A 315 11.01 -6.32 9.40
CA VAL A 315 10.05 -7.42 9.33
C VAL A 315 8.66 -6.88 8.99
N GLY A 316 8.14 -7.25 7.83
CA GLY A 316 6.78 -6.96 7.41
C GLY A 316 5.80 -7.91 8.09
N ARG A 317 4.83 -7.35 8.82
CA ARG A 317 3.85 -8.15 9.58
C ARG A 317 2.44 -7.64 9.36
N TYR A 318 1.51 -8.59 9.27
CA TYR A 318 0.10 -8.32 8.99
C TYR A 318 -0.59 -7.76 10.23
N LEU A 319 -1.40 -6.72 10.08
CA LEU A 319 -2.20 -6.16 11.19
C LEU A 319 -3.32 -7.12 11.61
N THR A 320 -3.88 -7.85 10.64
CA THR A 320 -5.12 -8.63 10.76
C THR A 320 -5.08 -9.96 9.99
N GLY A 321 -6.12 -10.77 10.16
CA GLY A 321 -6.44 -11.90 9.27
C GLY A 321 -5.85 -13.26 9.61
N THR A 322 -6.10 -14.22 8.72
CA THR A 322 -5.61 -15.60 8.79
C THR A 322 -5.09 -16.10 7.43
N VAL A 323 -4.24 -17.12 7.45
CA VAL A 323 -3.87 -17.93 6.28
C VAL A 323 -4.83 -19.13 6.20
N GLY A 324 -5.35 -19.39 4.99
CA GLY A 324 -6.26 -20.52 4.75
C GLY A 324 -7.56 -20.46 5.56
N GLY A 325 -7.93 -19.27 6.04
CA GLY A 325 -9.11 -19.04 6.89
C GLY A 325 -8.95 -19.44 8.35
N THR A 326 -7.85 -20.09 8.75
CA THR A 326 -7.74 -20.72 10.09
C THR A 326 -6.46 -20.40 10.84
N THR A 327 -5.33 -20.20 10.15
CA THR A 327 -4.04 -19.99 10.82
C THR A 327 -3.82 -18.49 11.05
N PRO A 328 -3.67 -18.01 12.29
CA PRO A 328 -3.42 -16.59 12.57
C PRO A 328 -2.21 -16.04 11.80
N LYS A 329 -2.39 -14.90 11.12
CA LYS A 329 -1.27 -14.15 10.50
C LYS A 329 -1.00 -12.80 11.14
N PHE A 330 -1.98 -12.28 11.89
CA PHE A 330 -1.92 -10.98 12.53
C PHE A 330 -0.77 -10.88 13.55
N LEU A 331 -0.20 -9.69 13.67
CA LEU A 331 0.81 -9.31 14.63
C LEU A 331 0.22 -9.29 16.05
N THR A 332 0.97 -9.82 17.01
CA THR A 332 0.65 -9.78 18.44
C THR A 332 1.65 -8.92 19.20
N THR A 333 1.27 -8.43 20.38
CA THR A 333 2.15 -7.63 21.24
C THR A 333 3.33 -8.44 21.77
N ASP A 334 3.13 -9.70 22.16
CA ASP A 334 4.26 -10.57 22.53
C ASP A 334 5.25 -10.76 21.37
N GLU A 335 4.74 -10.84 20.13
CA GLU A 335 5.59 -10.92 18.93
C GLU A 335 6.36 -9.61 18.72
N MET A 336 5.71 -8.46 18.94
CA MET A 336 6.36 -7.15 18.85
C MET A 336 7.49 -7.00 19.88
N ASP A 337 7.28 -7.42 21.13
CA ASP A 337 8.30 -7.36 22.18
C ASP A 337 9.51 -8.22 21.82
N ARG A 338 9.27 -9.43 21.28
CA ARG A 338 10.36 -10.30 20.80
C ARG A 338 11.14 -9.64 19.65
N LEU A 339 10.43 -9.09 18.66
CA LEU A 339 11.03 -8.46 17.49
C LEU A 339 11.88 -7.24 17.88
N THR A 340 11.27 -6.29 18.61
CA THR A 340 11.95 -5.05 19.04
C THR A 340 13.05 -5.30 20.05
N GLY A 341 12.86 -6.25 20.99
CA GLY A 341 13.91 -6.68 21.91
C GLY A 341 15.12 -7.31 21.22
N ALA A 342 14.94 -7.88 20.03
CA ALA A 342 16.01 -8.36 19.16
C ALA A 342 16.61 -7.26 18.26
N GLY A 343 16.16 -6.01 18.37
CA GLY A 343 16.60 -4.88 17.56
C GLY A 343 16.00 -4.85 16.15
N LEU A 344 14.95 -5.64 15.88
CA LEU A 344 14.24 -5.65 14.61
C LEU A 344 13.16 -4.56 14.59
N LYS A 345 12.87 -4.06 13.38
CA LYS A 345 11.84 -3.06 13.12
C LYS A 345 10.68 -3.66 12.35
N ILE A 346 9.47 -3.15 12.56
CA ILE A 346 8.23 -3.71 12.04
C ILE A 346 7.56 -2.71 11.10
N PHE A 347 7.21 -3.13 9.89
CA PHE A 347 6.34 -2.34 9.00
C PHE A 347 4.98 -3.05 8.84
N PRO A 348 3.85 -2.35 9.05
CA PRO A 348 2.53 -2.99 9.08
C PRO A 348 1.94 -3.19 7.68
N ILE A 349 1.42 -4.39 7.44
CA ILE A 349 0.75 -4.78 6.20
C ILE A 349 -0.75 -5.03 6.49
N TYR A 350 -1.62 -4.55 5.62
CA TYR A 350 -3.06 -4.86 5.67
C TYR A 350 -3.49 -5.67 4.43
N GLN A 351 -4.04 -6.87 4.68
CA GLN A 351 -4.60 -7.75 3.65
C GLN A 351 -5.60 -8.72 4.30
N ASP A 352 -6.92 -8.51 4.14
CA ASP A 352 -7.96 -9.41 4.68
C ASP A 352 -8.84 -10.04 3.60
N ASN A 353 -8.34 -10.08 2.36
CA ASN A 353 -9.12 -10.53 1.22
C ASN A 353 -8.67 -11.89 0.67
N SER A 354 -9.54 -12.45 -0.17
CA SER A 354 -9.13 -13.39 -1.22
C SER A 354 -8.84 -12.56 -2.49
N PRO A 355 -7.62 -12.55 -3.03
CA PRO A 355 -7.22 -11.56 -4.02
C PRO A 355 -7.99 -11.69 -5.34
N LYS A 356 -8.89 -10.74 -5.60
CA LYS A 356 -9.64 -10.61 -6.86
C LYS A 356 -9.86 -9.13 -7.16
N VAL A 357 -9.78 -8.74 -8.43
CA VAL A 357 -9.92 -7.33 -8.85
C VAL A 357 -11.22 -6.70 -8.33
N SER A 358 -12.32 -7.46 -8.32
CA SER A 358 -13.63 -6.97 -7.87
C SER A 358 -13.73 -6.64 -6.37
N TYR A 359 -12.74 -7.04 -5.56
CA TYR A 359 -12.66 -6.65 -4.14
C TYR A 359 -12.35 -5.15 -4.00
N TYR A 360 -11.51 -4.63 -4.89
CA TYR A 360 -10.97 -3.28 -4.83
C TYR A 360 -12.03 -2.29 -5.34
N THR A 361 -12.81 -1.75 -4.40
CA THR A 361 -13.82 -0.71 -4.62
C THR A 361 -13.62 0.44 -3.64
N GLU A 362 -14.14 1.64 -3.94
CA GLU A 362 -14.01 2.80 -3.05
C GLU A 362 -14.60 2.53 -1.64
N ASN A 363 -15.78 1.90 -1.55
CA ASN A 363 -16.38 1.55 -0.26
C ASN A 363 -15.55 0.53 0.52
N GLN A 364 -14.97 -0.45 -0.18
CA GLN A 364 -14.09 -1.43 0.47
C GLN A 364 -12.83 -0.76 1.01
N GLY A 365 -12.21 0.15 0.24
CA GLY A 365 -11.04 0.91 0.69
C GLY A 365 -11.32 1.72 1.95
N LEU A 366 -12.49 2.35 2.04
CA LEU A 366 -12.90 3.08 3.23
C LEU A 366 -12.98 2.17 4.46
N ALA A 367 -13.64 1.01 4.34
CA ALA A 367 -13.79 0.07 5.45
C ALA A 367 -12.46 -0.57 5.88
N ASP A 368 -11.63 -0.95 4.91
CA ASP A 368 -10.30 -1.51 5.12
C ASP A 368 -9.41 -0.52 5.87
N ALA A 369 -9.43 0.76 5.49
CA ALA A 369 -8.66 1.80 6.15
C ALA A 369 -9.06 2.03 7.60
N GLN A 370 -10.36 2.06 7.90
CA GLN A 370 -10.85 2.17 9.28
C GLN A 370 -10.41 0.97 10.14
N THR A 371 -10.47 -0.24 9.57
CA THR A 371 -10.03 -1.47 10.24
C THR A 371 -8.53 -1.46 10.51
N ALA A 372 -7.73 -1.10 9.50
CA ALA A 372 -6.27 -1.04 9.61
C ALA A 372 -5.82 0.03 10.59
N CYS A 373 -6.39 1.24 10.55
CA CYS A 373 -6.04 2.32 11.47
C CYS A 373 -6.39 1.96 12.92
N ALA A 374 -7.60 1.43 13.15
CA ALA A 374 -8.01 0.97 14.47
C ALA A 374 -7.03 -0.07 15.00
N ARG A 375 -6.72 -1.10 14.20
CA ARG A 375 -5.82 -2.18 14.62
C ARG A 375 -4.39 -1.70 14.86
N ALA A 376 -3.88 -0.81 14.02
CA ALA A 376 -2.54 -0.22 14.18
C ALA A 376 -2.47 0.63 15.47
N PHE A 377 -3.51 1.40 15.75
CA PHE A 377 -3.61 2.19 16.97
C PHE A 377 -3.66 1.31 18.23
N GLU A 378 -4.45 0.24 18.22
CA GLU A 378 -4.51 -0.74 19.32
C GLU A 378 -3.17 -1.42 19.59
N LEU A 379 -2.40 -1.68 18.53
CA LEU A 379 -1.04 -2.22 18.62
C LEU A 379 0.00 -1.16 19.00
N GLY A 380 -0.39 0.10 19.24
CA GLY A 380 0.53 1.13 19.69
C GLY A 380 1.43 1.71 18.60
N PHE A 381 1.16 1.49 17.31
CA PHE A 381 1.95 2.09 16.23
C PHE A 381 1.91 3.62 16.34
N GLU A 382 3.07 4.26 16.26
CA GLU A 382 3.22 5.71 16.46
C GLU A 382 2.54 6.57 15.37
N PRO A 383 2.25 7.86 15.66
CA PRO A 383 1.84 8.82 14.64
C PRO A 383 2.76 8.81 13.42
N ASN A 384 2.19 9.01 12.23
CA ASN A 384 2.87 8.99 10.94
C ASN A 384 3.41 7.62 10.49
N THR A 385 3.06 6.53 11.17
CA THR A 385 3.33 5.17 10.66
C THR A 385 2.63 4.97 9.31
N ILE A 386 3.35 4.43 8.33
CA ILE A 386 2.80 4.06 7.02
C ILE A 386 2.16 2.67 7.11
N LEU A 387 0.87 2.57 6.77
CA LEU A 387 0.14 1.30 6.69
C LEU A 387 0.08 0.85 5.22
N TYR A 388 0.64 -0.32 4.90
CA TYR A 388 0.71 -0.81 3.52
C TYR A 388 -0.49 -1.68 3.17
N TYR A 389 -1.38 -1.17 2.32
CA TYR A 389 -2.59 -1.88 1.86
C TYR A 389 -2.29 -2.73 0.63
N ALA A 390 -2.63 -4.03 0.68
CA ALA A 390 -2.21 -5.01 -0.31
C ALA A 390 -3.17 -5.18 -1.52
N VAL A 391 -2.62 -4.96 -2.71
CA VAL A 391 -3.17 -5.33 -4.02
C VAL A 391 -2.43 -6.56 -4.53
N ASP A 392 -2.76 -7.72 -3.97
CA ASP A 392 -2.08 -9.00 -4.22
C ASP A 392 -2.70 -9.79 -5.38
N VAL A 393 -2.95 -9.11 -6.50
CA VAL A 393 -3.55 -9.68 -7.70
C VAL A 393 -2.93 -9.05 -8.95
N ASP A 394 -2.84 -9.82 -10.04
CA ASP A 394 -2.43 -9.23 -11.31
C ASP A 394 -3.45 -8.17 -11.77
N THR A 395 -2.96 -7.00 -12.13
CA THR A 395 -3.76 -5.85 -12.54
C THR A 395 -3.25 -5.30 -13.87
N THR A 396 -4.17 -5.15 -14.81
CA THR A 396 -3.94 -4.44 -16.07
C THR A 396 -4.10 -2.94 -15.88
N GLU A 397 -3.73 -2.15 -16.89
CA GLU A 397 -3.99 -0.71 -16.93
C GLU A 397 -5.47 -0.37 -16.65
N ASN A 398 -6.38 -1.16 -17.23
CA ASN A 398 -7.82 -0.97 -17.01
C ASN A 398 -8.21 -1.28 -15.57
N ASP A 399 -7.73 -2.39 -15.00
CA ASP A 399 -8.04 -2.74 -13.61
C ASP A 399 -7.52 -1.68 -12.62
N ILE A 400 -6.35 -1.10 -12.89
CA ILE A 400 -5.81 -0.01 -12.08
C ILE A 400 -6.74 1.19 -12.11
N ALA A 401 -7.16 1.61 -13.30
CA ALA A 401 -8.06 2.75 -13.48
C ALA A 401 -9.45 2.52 -12.88
N THR A 402 -10.05 1.34 -13.07
CA THR A 402 -11.44 1.06 -12.68
C THR A 402 -11.62 0.56 -11.26
N ASN A 403 -10.58 0.01 -10.64
CA ASN A 403 -10.68 -0.65 -9.33
C ASN A 403 -9.64 -0.15 -8.33
N ILE A 404 -8.35 -0.13 -8.70
CA ILE A 404 -7.29 0.18 -7.74
C ILE A 404 -7.27 1.65 -7.35
N LEU A 405 -7.37 2.57 -8.31
CA LEU A 405 -7.45 4.01 -8.02
C LEU A 405 -8.71 4.36 -7.18
N PRO A 406 -9.92 3.88 -7.52
CA PRO A 406 -11.09 4.04 -6.64
C PRO A 406 -10.92 3.46 -5.24
N TYR A 407 -10.33 2.25 -5.12
CA TYR A 407 -10.04 1.66 -3.82
C TYR A 407 -9.14 2.55 -2.98
N PHE A 408 -8.02 3.04 -3.53
CA PHE A 408 -7.09 3.90 -2.79
C PHE A 408 -7.66 5.29 -2.48
N LYS A 409 -8.54 5.83 -3.32
CA LYS A 409 -9.35 7.00 -2.96
C LYS A 409 -10.19 6.73 -1.70
N GLY A 410 -10.83 5.56 -1.64
CA GLY A 410 -11.55 5.07 -0.47
C GLY A 410 -10.65 4.91 0.76
N VAL A 411 -9.46 4.33 0.59
CA VAL A 411 -8.47 4.17 1.67
C VAL A 411 -8.09 5.52 2.27
N VAL A 412 -7.75 6.51 1.45
CA VAL A 412 -7.44 7.87 1.94
C VAL A 412 -8.62 8.47 2.69
N ALA A 413 -9.84 8.36 2.14
CA ALA A 413 -11.04 8.87 2.79
C ALA A 413 -11.32 8.18 4.14
N GLY A 414 -11.16 6.86 4.21
CA GLY A 414 -11.33 6.07 5.43
C GLY A 414 -10.27 6.37 6.48
N THR A 415 -9.01 6.55 6.07
CA THR A 415 -7.93 7.02 6.96
C THR A 415 -8.29 8.39 7.52
N VAL A 416 -8.52 9.41 6.68
CA VAL A 416 -8.84 10.77 7.15
C VAL A 416 -10.06 10.78 8.08
N LYS A 417 -11.11 10.03 7.73
CA LYS A 417 -12.30 9.87 8.57
C LYS A 417 -11.93 9.30 9.93
N TRP A 418 -11.22 8.17 9.96
CA TRP A 418 -10.81 7.54 11.22
C TRP A 418 -9.98 8.50 12.07
N GLN A 419 -9.02 9.22 11.49
CA GLN A 419 -8.18 10.18 12.22
C GLN A 419 -8.99 11.32 12.84
N ASN A 420 -9.94 11.89 12.09
CA ASN A 420 -10.81 12.96 12.59
C ASN A 420 -11.70 12.48 13.74
N GLU A 421 -12.05 11.20 13.75
CA GLU A 421 -12.85 10.55 14.80
C GLU A 421 -12.00 10.07 15.99
N HIS A 422 -10.67 9.93 15.84
CA HIS A 422 -9.77 9.31 16.82
C HIS A 422 -8.46 10.11 17.00
N PHE A 423 -8.49 11.07 17.92
CA PHE A 423 -7.30 11.80 18.44
C PHE A 423 -6.49 12.57 17.39
N ARG A 424 -7.05 12.84 16.21
CA ARG A 424 -6.34 13.36 15.03
C ARG A 424 -5.08 12.55 14.71
N TYR A 425 -5.09 11.25 15.01
CA TYR A 425 -3.88 10.43 15.03
C TYR A 425 -3.38 10.12 13.61
N PRO A 426 -2.27 10.72 13.13
CA PRO A 426 -2.01 10.86 11.71
C PRO A 426 -1.32 9.63 11.07
N PHE A 427 -2.05 8.54 10.81
CA PHE A 427 -1.51 7.44 10.00
C PHE A 427 -1.31 7.84 8.52
N GLN A 428 -0.41 7.14 7.84
CA GLN A 428 -0.11 7.40 6.43
C GLN A 428 -0.46 6.18 5.57
N VAL A 429 -0.86 6.44 4.32
CA VAL A 429 -1.27 5.40 3.38
C VAL A 429 -0.07 4.94 2.54
N GLY A 430 0.26 3.65 2.62
CA GLY A 430 1.19 2.97 1.73
C GLY A 430 0.47 1.93 0.86
N ILE A 431 1.10 1.53 -0.24
CA ILE A 431 0.56 0.51 -1.15
C ILE A 431 1.51 -0.68 -1.25
N TYR A 432 1.00 -1.91 -1.14
CA TYR A 432 1.66 -3.10 -1.66
C TYR A 432 1.04 -3.51 -2.99
N ALA A 433 1.77 -3.47 -4.11
CA ALA A 433 1.24 -3.83 -5.43
C ALA A 433 2.32 -4.05 -6.49
N SER A 434 1.89 -4.34 -7.72
CA SER A 434 2.75 -4.31 -8.91
C SER A 434 3.34 -2.90 -9.15
N ARG A 435 4.46 -2.82 -9.88
CA ARG A 435 5.15 -1.55 -10.18
C ARG A 435 4.24 -0.48 -10.79
N ASN A 436 3.40 -0.84 -11.75
CA ASN A 436 2.48 0.08 -12.41
C ASN A 436 1.43 0.61 -11.41
N ALA A 437 0.79 -0.28 -10.65
CA ALA A 437 -0.21 0.09 -9.66
C ALA A 437 0.39 1.01 -8.56
N CYS A 438 1.57 0.68 -8.03
CA CYS A 438 2.30 1.53 -7.10
C CYS A 438 2.54 2.93 -7.67
N THR A 439 3.05 3.01 -8.91
CA THR A 439 3.34 4.28 -9.59
C THR A 439 2.08 5.12 -9.77
N GLN A 440 0.99 4.55 -10.28
CA GLN A 440 -0.24 5.29 -10.55
C GLN A 440 -0.95 5.75 -9.27
N VAL A 441 -0.98 4.92 -8.23
CA VAL A 441 -1.55 5.31 -6.91
C VAL A 441 -0.73 6.44 -6.29
N LYS A 442 0.60 6.41 -6.44
CA LYS A 442 1.46 7.52 -6.02
C LYS A 442 1.19 8.79 -6.81
N GLU A 443 1.12 8.71 -8.14
CA GLU A 443 0.87 9.86 -9.02
C GLU A 443 -0.52 10.48 -8.81
N ALA A 444 -1.51 9.67 -8.43
CA ALA A 444 -2.83 10.13 -8.01
C ALA A 444 -2.83 10.82 -6.62
N GLY A 445 -1.71 10.78 -5.89
CA GLY A 445 -1.58 11.40 -4.57
C GLY A 445 -2.18 10.59 -3.42
N TYR A 446 -2.47 9.30 -3.63
CA TYR A 446 -3.13 8.47 -2.62
C TYR A 446 -2.17 7.68 -1.71
N SER A 447 -0.89 7.58 -2.06
CA SER A 447 0.13 6.92 -1.22
C SER A 447 1.35 7.81 -0.94
N VAL A 448 1.97 7.59 0.22
CA VAL A 448 3.24 8.21 0.59
C VAL A 448 4.45 7.34 0.28
N GLY A 449 4.27 6.02 0.19
CA GLY A 449 5.33 5.05 -0.13
C GLY A 449 4.80 3.75 -0.72
N SER A 450 5.69 3.03 -1.41
CA SER A 450 5.37 1.82 -2.17
C SER A 450 6.16 0.60 -1.68
N PHE A 451 5.45 -0.45 -1.26
CA PHE A 451 5.97 -1.80 -1.04
C PHE A 451 5.75 -2.62 -2.32
N VAL A 452 6.80 -2.91 -3.08
CA VAL A 452 6.64 -3.37 -4.47
C VAL A 452 6.66 -4.90 -4.55
N ALA A 453 5.66 -5.50 -5.18
CA ALA A 453 5.49 -6.95 -5.36
C ALA A 453 6.32 -7.49 -6.55
N ASN A 454 7.64 -7.28 -6.53
CA ASN A 454 8.53 -7.59 -7.65
C ASN A 454 8.77 -9.10 -7.88
N MET A 455 8.61 -9.93 -6.86
CA MET A 455 8.70 -11.39 -6.97
C MET A 455 7.59 -12.00 -7.84
N SER A 456 6.46 -11.30 -7.98
CA SER A 456 5.37 -11.66 -8.89
C SER A 456 5.73 -11.35 -10.34
N THR A 457 6.70 -12.08 -10.88
CA THR A 457 7.26 -11.89 -12.24
C THR A 457 6.24 -12.10 -13.37
N GLY A 458 5.11 -12.76 -13.07
CA GLY A 458 3.99 -12.95 -13.99
C GLY A 458 3.04 -11.76 -14.09
N TYR A 459 3.04 -10.84 -13.12
CA TYR A 459 2.09 -9.74 -13.08
C TYR A 459 2.33 -8.77 -14.25
N SER A 460 1.25 -8.48 -14.97
CA SER A 460 1.18 -7.51 -16.06
C SER A 460 1.72 -6.14 -15.64
N GLY A 461 1.37 -5.65 -14.46
CA GLY A 461 1.88 -4.38 -13.91
C GLY A 461 3.36 -4.37 -13.51
N ASN A 462 4.07 -5.50 -13.55
CA ASN A 462 5.52 -5.57 -13.34
C ASN A 462 6.30 -5.60 -14.67
N LEU A 463 5.63 -5.89 -15.78
CA LEU A 463 6.27 -6.23 -17.05
C LEU A 463 6.29 -5.03 -17.99
N GLY A 464 7.46 -4.41 -18.10
CA GLY A 464 7.67 -3.16 -18.86
C GLY A 464 7.60 -1.89 -18.01
N PHE A 465 7.34 -2.02 -16.71
CA PHE A 465 7.28 -0.89 -15.79
C PHE A 465 8.56 -0.78 -14.96
N GLY A 466 9.07 0.46 -14.82
CA GLY A 466 10.21 0.76 -13.96
C GLY A 466 9.86 0.66 -12.49
N GLN A 467 10.85 0.49 -11.62
CA GLN A 467 10.65 0.54 -10.18
C GLN A 467 10.08 1.92 -9.78
N PRO A 468 9.00 1.99 -8.97
CA PRO A 468 8.44 3.25 -8.47
C PRO A 468 9.50 4.10 -7.77
N LYS A 469 9.51 5.41 -8.02
CA LYS A 469 10.53 6.31 -7.44
C LYS A 469 10.38 6.48 -5.94
N ASP A 470 9.21 6.18 -5.38
CA ASP A 470 8.85 6.27 -3.96
C ASP A 470 8.91 4.92 -3.23
N TRP A 471 9.51 3.89 -3.85
CA TRP A 471 9.61 2.57 -3.23
C TRP A 471 10.29 2.64 -1.85
N THR A 472 9.64 2.06 -0.85
CA THR A 472 10.11 1.93 0.54
C THR A 472 10.65 0.53 0.78
N PHE A 473 9.88 -0.45 0.30
CA PHE A 473 10.14 -1.87 0.39
C PHE A 473 9.98 -2.51 -0.99
N ASP A 474 10.72 -3.58 -1.25
CA ASP A 474 10.73 -4.29 -2.54
C ASP A 474 10.79 -5.79 -2.26
N GLN A 475 9.66 -6.49 -2.38
CA GLN A 475 9.56 -7.94 -2.22
C GLN A 475 10.01 -8.63 -3.50
N PHE A 476 11.09 -9.39 -3.46
CA PHE A 476 11.76 -9.82 -4.70
C PHE A 476 12.07 -11.32 -4.80
N ALA A 477 12.00 -12.09 -3.71
CA ALA A 477 12.20 -13.54 -3.76
C ALA A 477 11.55 -14.25 -2.57
N GLU A 478 11.02 -15.44 -2.82
CA GLU A 478 10.61 -16.40 -1.78
C GLU A 478 11.62 -17.55 -1.79
N PRO A 479 12.56 -17.63 -0.82
CA PRO A 479 13.50 -18.74 -0.76
C PRO A 479 12.77 -20.07 -0.55
N THR A 480 13.04 -21.04 -1.43
CA THR A 480 12.50 -22.39 -1.31
C THR A 480 12.84 -22.98 0.06
N GLY A 481 11.82 -23.17 0.89
CA GLY A 481 11.99 -23.72 2.23
C GLY A 481 12.38 -22.71 3.31
N GLY A 482 12.33 -21.40 3.07
CA GLY A 482 12.52 -20.37 4.10
C GLY A 482 13.95 -20.28 4.66
N VAL A 483 14.07 -19.79 5.89
CA VAL A 483 15.35 -19.64 6.61
C VAL A 483 15.32 -20.37 7.96
N GLY A 484 16.49 -20.81 8.43
CA GLY A 484 16.61 -21.57 9.68
C GLY A 484 16.12 -23.01 9.59
N VAL A 485 16.14 -23.71 10.72
CA VAL A 485 15.78 -25.14 10.83
C VAL A 485 15.04 -25.39 12.15
N GLY A 486 14.29 -26.50 12.23
CA GLY A 486 13.60 -26.91 13.46
C GLY A 486 12.62 -25.84 13.98
N SER A 487 12.67 -25.52 15.27
CA SER A 487 11.83 -24.48 15.90
C SER A 487 12.13 -23.06 15.40
N GLY A 488 13.32 -22.84 14.84
CA GLY A 488 13.74 -21.57 14.25
C GLY A 488 13.51 -21.47 12.75
N HIS A 489 12.82 -22.43 12.12
CA HIS A 489 12.44 -22.36 10.71
C HIS A 489 11.39 -21.26 10.48
N VAL A 490 11.61 -20.41 9.48
CA VAL A 490 10.70 -19.32 9.12
C VAL A 490 10.50 -19.29 7.60
N PRO A 491 9.27 -19.51 7.09
CA PRO A 491 8.95 -19.15 5.72
C PRO A 491 8.94 -17.63 5.61
N ILE A 492 9.68 -17.10 4.64
CA ILE A 492 9.86 -15.66 4.45
C ILE A 492 9.77 -15.31 2.97
N ASP A 493 9.38 -14.08 2.71
CA ASP A 493 9.69 -13.38 1.47
C ASP A 493 10.83 -12.38 1.76
N LYS A 494 11.81 -12.31 0.86
CA LYS A 494 12.95 -11.39 0.95
C LYS A 494 12.53 -10.00 0.48
N VAL A 495 12.82 -9.01 1.31
CA VAL A 495 12.44 -7.62 1.09
C VAL A 495 13.67 -6.71 1.11
N ALA A 496 13.95 -6.03 -0.01
CA ALA A 496 14.92 -4.94 -0.02
C ALA A 496 14.31 -3.67 0.60
N VAL A 497 15.15 -2.87 1.24
CA VAL A 497 14.73 -1.69 2.03
C VAL A 497 15.45 -0.46 1.50
N SER A 498 14.70 0.52 0.99
CA SER A 498 15.29 1.77 0.46
C SER A 498 15.74 2.73 1.56
N GLY A 499 15.22 2.53 2.78
CA GLY A 499 15.47 3.38 3.94
C GLY A 499 14.63 4.65 3.98
N ARG A 500 13.66 4.82 3.06
CA ARG A 500 12.69 5.92 3.08
C ARG A 500 11.68 5.77 4.21
N ASP A 501 11.19 4.55 4.42
CA ASP A 501 10.47 4.17 5.61
C ASP A 501 11.47 3.61 6.64
N LYS A 502 11.43 4.12 7.87
CA LYS A 502 12.30 3.65 8.95
C LYS A 502 11.72 2.47 9.71
N ALA A 503 10.47 2.11 9.43
CA ALA A 503 9.67 1.13 10.16
C ALA A 503 9.56 1.44 11.67
N SER A 504 8.65 0.77 12.34
CA SER A 504 8.37 1.00 13.76
C SER A 504 9.27 0.14 14.63
N HIS A 505 9.84 0.75 15.67
CA HIS A 505 10.65 0.06 16.68
C HIS A 505 10.31 0.56 18.10
N GLN A 506 9.34 1.46 18.20
CA GLN A 506 8.78 2.01 19.41
C GLN A 506 7.26 1.98 19.26
N PHE A 507 6.57 1.71 20.36
CA PHE A 507 5.13 1.53 20.40
C PHE A 507 4.54 2.17 21.66
N ARG A 508 3.38 2.80 21.52
CA ARG A 508 2.67 3.57 22.54
C ARG A 508 1.46 2.80 23.06
N LEU A 509 1.63 1.52 23.41
CA LEU A 509 0.53 0.63 23.80
C LEU A 509 -0.30 1.18 24.97
N ALA A 510 0.37 1.51 26.08
CA ALA A 510 -0.28 2.02 27.29
C ALA A 510 -1.00 3.35 27.02
N GLU A 511 -0.35 4.26 26.30
CA GLU A 511 -0.92 5.56 25.98
C GLU A 511 -2.12 5.45 25.05
N ASN A 512 -2.02 4.68 23.96
CA ASN A 512 -3.12 4.49 23.03
C ASN A 512 -4.31 3.81 23.72
N GLN A 513 -4.07 2.85 24.62
CA GLN A 513 -5.14 2.25 25.41
C GLN A 513 -5.75 3.25 26.42
N GLY A 514 -4.94 4.10 27.03
CA GLY A 514 -5.40 5.21 27.88
C GLY A 514 -6.35 6.15 27.14
N LEU A 515 -5.98 6.57 25.93
CA LEU A 515 -6.81 7.42 25.08
C LEU A 515 -8.15 6.75 24.69
N ARG A 516 -8.14 5.44 24.39
CA ARG A 516 -9.39 4.69 24.14
C ARG A 516 -10.29 4.67 25.35
N LYS A 517 -9.73 4.29 26.50
CA LYS A 517 -10.48 4.20 27.75
C LYS A 517 -11.03 5.56 28.18
N MET A 518 -10.26 6.63 27.96
CA MET A 518 -10.74 8.00 28.12
C MET A 518 -12.00 8.30 27.31
N THR A 519 -12.06 7.87 26.05
CA THR A 519 -13.23 8.09 25.19
C THR A 519 -14.40 7.20 25.61
N GLU A 520 -14.15 5.92 25.92
CA GLU A 520 -15.17 4.95 26.36
C GLU A 520 -15.82 5.39 27.68
N TRP A 521 -15.01 5.69 28.69
CA TRP A 521 -15.47 6.13 30.00
C TRP A 521 -15.97 7.57 29.99
N GLY A 522 -15.23 8.49 29.38
CA GLY A 522 -15.65 9.87 29.28
C GLY A 522 -16.98 10.00 28.53
N GLY A 523 -17.20 9.16 27.51
CA GLY A 523 -18.52 9.03 26.87
C GLY A 523 -19.59 8.48 27.81
N ALA A 524 -19.30 7.44 28.60
CA ALA A 524 -20.23 6.86 29.55
C ALA A 524 -20.59 7.76 30.75
N LEU A 525 -19.66 8.62 31.16
CA LEU A 525 -19.77 9.48 32.35
C LEU A 525 -20.22 10.91 32.00
N PHE A 526 -19.76 11.46 30.87
CA PHE A 526 -19.93 12.89 30.52
C PHE A 526 -20.58 13.12 29.15
N GLY A 527 -20.88 12.05 28.40
CA GLY A 527 -21.68 12.12 27.18
C GLY A 527 -21.04 13.02 26.11
N GLN A 528 -21.85 13.90 25.51
CA GLN A 528 -21.42 14.70 24.36
C GLN A 528 -20.27 15.68 24.66
N ALA A 529 -20.09 16.11 25.91
CA ALA A 529 -19.02 17.04 26.27
C ALA A 529 -17.63 16.46 26.03
N VAL A 530 -17.45 15.15 26.20
CA VAL A 530 -16.19 14.47 25.86
C VAL A 530 -16.12 14.20 24.36
N THR A 531 -17.20 13.76 23.73
CA THR A 531 -17.17 13.43 22.29
C THR A 531 -16.92 14.63 21.37
N ASN A 532 -17.06 15.86 21.87
CA ASN A 532 -16.72 17.07 21.14
C ASN A 532 -15.21 17.30 21.00
N TYR A 533 -14.40 16.67 21.85
CA TYR A 533 -12.95 16.73 21.77
C TYR A 533 -12.44 15.56 20.92
N VAL A 534 -11.76 15.90 19.83
CA VAL A 534 -11.22 14.93 18.86
C VAL A 534 -9.71 14.83 18.91
N ASP A 535 -9.05 15.55 19.82
CA ASP A 535 -7.61 15.74 19.92
C ASP A 535 -7.10 15.57 21.36
N PHE A 536 -7.77 14.70 22.13
CA PHE A 536 -7.33 14.35 23.47
C PHE A 536 -5.88 13.88 23.52
N SER A 537 -5.22 14.27 24.60
CA SER A 537 -3.84 14.00 24.95
C SER A 537 -3.78 13.73 26.44
N LEU A 538 -3.01 12.72 26.85
CA LEU A 538 -2.82 12.39 28.26
C LEU A 538 -2.13 13.54 29.01
N GLY A 539 -2.47 13.70 30.30
CA GLY A 539 -1.96 14.74 31.18
C GLY A 539 -2.47 16.16 30.89
N GLN A 540 -3.27 16.35 29.84
CA GLN A 540 -3.89 17.64 29.52
C GLN A 540 -5.25 17.78 30.22
N THR A 541 -5.54 18.99 30.70
CA THR A 541 -6.84 19.36 31.27
C THR A 541 -7.78 19.93 30.20
N TYR A 542 -8.99 19.40 30.14
CA TYR A 542 -10.06 19.77 29.20
C TYR A 542 -11.24 20.33 29.98
N VAL A 543 -11.68 21.54 29.63
CA VAL A 543 -12.83 22.19 30.27
C VAL A 543 -14.12 21.66 29.65
N LEU A 544 -14.74 20.68 30.30
CA LEU A 544 -15.98 20.07 29.81
C LEU A 544 -17.17 21.04 29.87
N TYR A 545 -17.22 21.89 30.90
CA TYR A 545 -18.25 22.92 31.08
C TYR A 545 -17.66 24.18 31.71
N ASP A 546 -18.13 25.34 31.24
CA ASP A 546 -17.77 26.65 31.79
C ASP A 546 -19.03 27.53 31.86
N GLU A 547 -19.76 27.39 32.96
CA GLU A 547 -21.01 28.10 33.21
C GLU A 547 -20.80 29.25 34.20
N LEU A 548 -21.79 30.14 34.30
CA LEU A 548 -21.76 31.24 35.28
C LEU A 548 -21.62 30.75 36.72
N ALA A 549 -22.24 29.61 37.05
CA ALA A 549 -22.29 29.07 38.40
C ALA A 549 -21.18 28.04 38.70
N TYR A 550 -20.62 27.38 37.70
CA TYR A 550 -19.55 26.40 37.91
C TYR A 550 -18.72 26.15 36.66
N LYS A 551 -17.51 25.65 36.86
CA LYS A 551 -16.62 25.12 35.82
C LYS A 551 -16.29 23.67 36.13
N MET A 552 -16.31 22.82 35.11
CA MET A 552 -15.92 21.42 35.20
C MET A 552 -14.78 21.14 34.22
N SER A 553 -13.72 20.50 34.72
CA SER A 553 -12.59 20.08 33.90
C SER A 553 -12.24 18.60 34.12
N LEU A 554 -11.69 17.96 33.09
CA LEU A 554 -11.23 16.58 33.10
C LEU A 554 -9.79 16.52 32.61
N SER A 555 -8.92 15.80 33.31
CA SER A 555 -7.66 15.29 32.78
C SER A 555 -7.58 13.78 32.97
N VAL A 556 -6.86 13.10 32.07
CA VAL A 556 -6.59 11.66 32.18
C VAL A 556 -5.10 11.43 32.02
N ASP A 557 -4.52 10.66 32.93
CA ASP A 557 -3.10 10.34 32.95
C ASP A 557 -2.87 8.87 33.30
N THR A 558 -1.65 8.40 33.09
CA THR A 558 -1.18 7.07 33.48
C THR A 558 -0.25 7.22 34.69
N LYS A 559 -0.54 6.56 35.82
CA LYS A 559 0.34 6.61 37.01
C LYS A 559 1.25 5.39 37.10
N THR A 560 2.46 5.63 37.61
CA THR A 560 3.28 4.62 38.29
C THR A 560 3.08 4.80 39.79
N SER A 561 2.65 3.74 40.48
CA SER A 561 2.26 3.73 41.90
C SER A 561 3.12 4.61 42.81
N GLY A 562 2.45 5.37 43.69
CA GLY A 562 3.16 6.15 44.71
C GLY A 562 2.44 7.43 45.13
N GLY A 563 1.47 7.30 46.03
CA GLY A 563 0.92 8.41 46.80
C GLY A 563 0.10 7.84 47.94
N SER A 564 0.60 7.96 49.17
CA SER A 564 -0.21 7.67 50.37
C SER A 564 -1.03 8.91 50.69
N THR A 565 -2.31 8.91 50.38
CA THR A 565 -3.26 9.94 50.81
C THR A 565 -4.64 9.32 51.05
N GLU A 566 -5.40 9.93 51.96
CA GLU A 566 -6.71 9.51 52.47
C GLU A 566 -7.64 9.03 51.35
N ILE A 567 -7.94 7.74 51.34
CA ILE A 567 -8.81 7.09 50.34
C ILE A 567 -10.26 7.30 50.75
N SER A 568 -11.10 7.82 49.85
CA SER A 568 -12.55 7.93 50.08
C SER A 568 -13.32 6.64 49.78
N GLY A 569 -12.81 5.72 48.94
CA GLY A 569 -13.35 4.35 48.85
C GLY A 569 -12.71 3.44 47.78
N ARG A 570 -12.60 2.15 48.09
CA ARG A 570 -12.13 1.11 47.16
C ARG A 570 -13.25 0.63 46.22
N ILE A 571 -12.89 0.30 44.99
CA ILE A 571 -13.76 -0.39 44.04
C ILE A 571 -13.26 -1.82 43.87
N THR A 572 -14.16 -2.79 44.06
CA THR A 572 -13.90 -4.21 43.86
C THR A 572 -15.08 -4.88 43.18
N GLY A 573 -14.81 -5.63 42.10
CA GLY A 573 -15.82 -6.26 41.27
C GLY A 573 -16.88 -5.28 40.74
N GLY A 574 -16.48 -4.05 40.39
CA GLY A 574 -17.39 -3.02 39.87
C GLY A 574 -18.28 -2.34 40.91
N LYS A 575 -17.98 -2.46 42.20
CA LYS A 575 -18.75 -1.89 43.31
C LYS A 575 -17.85 -1.13 44.28
N ILE A 576 -18.32 0.02 44.76
CA ILE A 576 -17.65 0.73 45.85
C ILE A 576 -17.87 0.03 47.19
N GLU A 577 -16.93 0.17 48.12
CA GLU A 577 -17.06 -0.30 49.50
C GLU A 577 -18.38 0.12 50.16
N THR A 578 -19.06 -0.84 50.80
CA THR A 578 -20.36 -0.64 51.44
C THR A 578 -20.32 0.44 52.52
N GLU A 579 -19.23 0.52 53.29
CA GLU A 579 -19.07 1.51 54.37
C GLU A 579 -19.05 2.93 53.83
N VAL A 580 -18.32 3.16 52.74
CA VAL A 580 -18.24 4.45 52.04
C VAL A 580 -19.59 4.82 51.46
N ASN A 581 -20.25 3.87 50.78
CA ASN A 581 -21.57 4.07 50.22
C ASN A 581 -22.59 4.47 51.30
N GLN A 582 -22.56 3.81 52.46
CA GLN A 582 -23.46 4.11 53.56
C GLN A 582 -23.16 5.45 54.24
N LYS A 583 -21.88 5.82 54.40
CA LYS A 583 -21.49 7.15 54.93
C LYS A 583 -22.06 8.27 54.06
N VAL A 584 -21.95 8.16 52.73
CA VAL A 584 -22.51 9.15 51.82
C VAL A 584 -24.05 9.19 51.88
N LEU A 585 -24.71 8.03 51.89
CA LEU A 585 -26.18 7.99 52.03
C LEU A 585 -26.66 8.60 53.36
N ASN A 586 -25.93 8.41 54.45
CA ASN A 586 -26.25 9.04 55.74
C ASN A 586 -26.10 10.57 55.69
N LEU A 587 -25.11 11.09 54.94
CA LEU A 587 -24.91 12.52 54.72
C LEU A 587 -26.03 13.15 53.88
N ILE A 588 -26.49 12.45 52.84
CA ILE A 588 -27.64 12.87 52.00
C ILE A 588 -28.93 12.92 52.83
N GLY A 589 -29.10 11.99 53.78
CA GLY A 589 -30.26 11.93 54.64
C GLY A 589 -31.46 11.25 53.98
N SER A 590 -32.68 11.81 54.16
CA SER A 590 -33.93 11.17 53.72
C SER A 590 -34.47 11.65 52.36
N ASP A 591 -33.67 12.40 51.60
CA ASP A 591 -34.05 12.82 50.25
C ASP A 591 -33.93 11.65 49.27
N ALA A 592 -35.08 11.18 48.78
CA ALA A 592 -35.17 9.99 47.95
C ALA A 592 -34.62 10.22 46.53
N ASP A 593 -34.74 11.43 45.99
CA ASP A 593 -34.33 11.74 44.63
C ASP A 593 -32.80 11.88 44.57
N ILE A 594 -32.20 12.61 45.50
CA ILE A 594 -30.73 12.74 45.59
C ILE A 594 -30.08 11.37 45.90
N SER A 595 -30.71 10.55 46.76
CA SER A 595 -30.21 9.19 47.04
C SER A 595 -30.25 8.28 45.81
N ALA A 596 -31.30 8.40 44.98
CA ALA A 596 -31.42 7.65 43.75
C ALA A 596 -30.38 8.10 42.72
N ASP A 597 -30.18 9.41 42.57
CA ASP A 597 -29.14 9.98 41.70
C ASP A 597 -27.75 9.54 42.17
N PHE A 598 -27.41 9.69 43.44
CA PHE A 598 -26.15 9.19 44.00
C PHE A 598 -25.92 7.71 43.64
N THR A 599 -26.90 6.85 43.89
CA THR A 599 -26.81 5.41 43.64
C THR A 599 -26.62 5.09 42.15
N ASN A 600 -27.34 5.79 41.27
CA ASN A 600 -27.20 5.64 39.82
C ASN A 600 -25.83 6.13 39.33
N GLY A 601 -25.37 7.26 39.84
CA GLY A 601 -24.09 7.88 39.48
C GLY A 601 -22.90 7.03 39.90
N ILE A 602 -22.89 6.58 41.16
CA ILE A 602 -21.82 5.73 41.66
C ILE A 602 -21.81 4.38 40.93
N SER A 603 -22.98 3.80 40.63
CA SER A 603 -23.06 2.56 39.85
C SER A 603 -22.54 2.72 38.41
N LYS A 604 -22.71 3.90 37.79
CA LYS A 604 -22.15 4.19 36.46
C LYS A 604 -20.62 4.31 36.50
N ILE A 605 -20.11 5.03 37.49
CA ILE A 605 -18.66 5.16 37.71
C ILE A 605 -18.07 3.79 37.94
N THR A 606 -18.51 3.09 38.99
CA THR A 606 -17.92 1.81 39.39
C THR A 606 -18.20 0.69 38.40
N GLY A 607 -19.33 0.71 37.67
CA GLY A 607 -19.64 -0.29 36.65
C GLY A 607 -18.67 -0.29 35.46
N SER A 608 -17.91 0.78 35.29
CA SER A 608 -16.88 0.90 34.25
C SER A 608 -15.49 0.44 34.73
N ILE A 609 -15.32 0.18 36.03
CA ILE A 609 -14.03 -0.09 36.72
C ILE A 609 -14.10 -1.45 37.42
N THR A 610 -13.30 -2.42 37.01
CA THR A 610 -13.35 -3.74 37.66
C THR A 610 -12.72 -3.68 39.06
N GLU A 611 -11.50 -3.18 39.15
CA GLU A 611 -10.76 -2.95 40.39
C GLU A 611 -10.14 -1.56 40.36
N GLY A 612 -10.29 -0.79 41.42
CA GLY A 612 -9.86 0.60 41.40
C GLY A 612 -10.06 1.33 42.71
N SER A 613 -9.93 2.65 42.67
CA SER A 613 -10.19 3.50 43.83
C SER A 613 -10.76 4.85 43.41
N ILE A 614 -11.47 5.49 44.34
CA ILE A 614 -11.90 6.88 44.20
C ILE A 614 -11.31 7.66 45.37
N GLN A 615 -10.60 8.74 45.05
CA GLN A 615 -10.10 9.72 46.01
C GLN A 615 -10.79 11.05 45.74
N ILE A 616 -11.41 11.63 46.76
CA ILE A 616 -12.05 12.93 46.68
C ILE A 616 -11.35 13.89 47.62
N SER A 617 -11.06 15.09 47.13
CA SER A 617 -10.76 16.24 47.98
C SER A 617 -11.74 17.36 47.67
N ALA A 618 -12.12 18.12 48.70
CA ALA A 618 -12.96 19.29 48.55
C ALA A 618 -12.41 20.42 49.43
N THR A 619 -12.31 21.62 48.86
CA THR A 619 -11.83 22.82 49.54
C THR A 619 -12.79 23.98 49.30
N LEU A 620 -12.98 24.80 50.34
CA LEU A 620 -13.79 26.02 50.28
C LEU A 620 -12.87 27.22 50.45
N SER A 621 -12.85 28.14 49.49
CA SER A 621 -12.04 29.36 49.56
C SER A 621 -12.66 30.39 50.51
N GLU A 622 -11.85 31.35 50.97
CA GLU A 622 -12.33 32.50 51.76
C GLU A 622 -13.37 33.35 51.00
N GLU A 623 -13.36 33.30 49.67
CA GLU A 623 -14.30 33.98 48.78
C GLU A 623 -15.59 33.18 48.54
N GLY A 624 -15.71 31.98 49.11
CA GLY A 624 -16.90 31.13 48.95
C GLY A 624 -16.92 30.32 47.65
N THR A 625 -15.75 30.04 47.06
CA THR A 625 -15.62 29.11 45.93
C THR A 625 -15.41 27.69 46.46
N LEU A 626 -16.31 26.76 46.12
CA LEU A 626 -16.14 25.34 46.42
C LEU A 626 -15.40 24.66 45.26
N SER A 627 -14.23 24.10 45.56
CA SER A 627 -13.45 23.29 44.63
C SER A 627 -13.50 21.83 45.04
N ILE A 628 -13.91 20.95 44.13
CA ILE A 628 -13.92 19.50 44.35
C ILE A 628 -13.00 18.87 43.31
N SER A 629 -12.07 18.05 43.76
CA SER A 629 -11.23 17.21 42.90
C SER A 629 -11.55 15.75 43.17
N ALA A 630 -11.93 15.02 42.12
CA ALA A 630 -12.12 13.57 42.17
C ALA A 630 -11.06 12.88 41.32
N GLU A 631 -10.27 12.02 41.95
CA GLU A 631 -9.34 11.13 41.29
C GLU A 631 -9.93 9.72 41.27
N ILE A 632 -10.31 9.26 40.09
CA ILE A 632 -10.82 7.90 39.88
C ILE A 632 -9.71 7.10 39.23
N THR A 633 -9.31 5.99 39.87
CA THR A 633 -8.28 5.09 39.36
C THR A 633 -8.88 3.79 38.88
N ASP A 634 -8.65 3.42 37.63
CA ASP A 634 -8.80 2.05 37.14
C ASP A 634 -7.46 1.33 37.27
N GLU A 635 -7.39 0.30 38.11
CA GLU A 635 -6.15 -0.43 38.36
C GLU A 635 -6.00 -1.69 37.52
N GLN A 636 -7.04 -2.06 36.75
CA GLN A 636 -7.02 -3.22 35.88
C GLN A 636 -7.47 -2.86 34.47
N VAL A 637 -6.83 -1.86 33.89
CA VAL A 637 -7.03 -1.56 32.48
C VAL A 637 -6.29 -2.58 31.64
N ASP A 638 -7.04 -3.46 31.00
CA ASP A 638 -6.50 -4.41 30.04
C ASP A 638 -5.80 -3.66 28.89
N VAL A 639 -4.49 -3.83 28.81
CA VAL A 639 -3.67 -3.40 27.68
C VAL A 639 -3.21 -4.66 26.97
N LEU A 640 -3.42 -4.71 25.65
CA LEU A 640 -3.13 -5.90 24.85
C LEU A 640 -1.71 -6.42 25.10
N GLY A 641 -1.63 -7.66 25.61
CA GLY A 641 -0.40 -8.40 25.94
C GLY A 641 0.65 -7.65 26.76
N THR A 642 0.22 -6.77 27.66
CA THR A 642 1.07 -6.25 28.74
C THR A 642 0.35 -6.41 30.08
N SER A 643 1.04 -6.15 31.20
CA SER A 643 0.39 -6.11 32.50
C SER A 643 -0.65 -4.99 32.54
N PRO A 644 -1.75 -5.15 33.29
CA PRO A 644 -2.77 -4.11 33.40
C PRO A 644 -2.18 -2.77 33.82
N LEU A 645 -2.66 -1.70 33.20
CA LEU A 645 -2.23 -0.32 33.45
C LEU A 645 -3.12 0.32 34.51
N GLN A 646 -2.55 1.29 35.25
CA GLN A 646 -3.33 2.19 36.09
C GLN A 646 -3.67 3.47 35.33
N LEU A 647 -4.97 3.72 35.09
CA LEU A 647 -5.46 4.98 34.54
C LEU A 647 -6.06 5.83 35.64
N VAL A 648 -5.70 7.11 35.61
CA VAL A 648 -6.17 8.09 36.57
C VAL A 648 -6.95 9.17 35.86
N TYR A 649 -8.20 9.32 36.27
CA TYR A 649 -9.10 10.36 35.81
C TYR A 649 -9.18 11.41 36.91
N THR A 650 -8.77 12.64 36.62
CA THR A 650 -8.91 13.77 37.53
C THR A 650 -10.04 14.67 37.05
N LEU A 651 -11.09 14.76 37.86
CA LEU A 651 -12.21 15.66 37.64
C LEU A 651 -12.09 16.83 38.59
N GLU A 652 -12.11 18.04 38.05
CA GLU A 652 -12.10 19.27 38.84
C GLU A 652 -13.41 20.00 38.64
N PHE A 653 -14.11 20.29 39.74
CA PHE A 653 -15.28 21.15 39.79
C PHE A 653 -14.96 22.40 40.58
N GLU A 654 -15.30 23.56 40.03
CA GLU A 654 -15.15 24.87 40.67
C GLU A 654 -16.50 25.57 40.64
N PHE A 655 -17.17 25.70 41.79
CA PHE A 655 -18.45 26.40 41.92
C PHE A 655 -18.21 27.87 42.26
N ARG A 656 -18.72 28.77 41.41
CA ARG A 656 -18.47 30.22 41.46
C ARG A 656 -19.62 30.92 42.20
N ASN A 657 -19.28 31.69 43.25
CA ASN A 657 -20.12 32.68 43.94
C ASN A 657 -21.63 32.41 43.92
N ARG A 658 -22.15 31.63 44.88
CA ARG A 658 -23.59 31.54 45.23
C ARG A 658 -23.89 30.55 46.37
N PHE A 659 -23.24 30.67 47.53
CA PHE A 659 -23.81 30.07 48.73
C PHE A 659 -25.05 30.89 49.13
N PRO A 660 -26.25 30.30 49.21
CA PRO A 660 -27.47 31.02 49.53
C PRO A 660 -27.51 31.30 51.03
N ASP A 661 -27.18 32.53 51.47
CA ASP A 661 -27.46 33.09 52.80
C ASP A 661 -27.17 32.19 54.03
N GLY A 662 -26.29 31.20 53.90
CA GLY A 662 -25.74 30.38 54.97
C GLY A 662 -24.38 30.94 55.36
N ASP A 663 -24.20 31.22 56.64
CA ASP A 663 -22.97 31.79 57.20
C ASP A 663 -21.77 30.91 56.79
N LEU A 664 -20.83 31.43 55.97
CA LEU A 664 -19.60 30.71 55.58
C LEU A 664 -18.86 30.12 56.81
N MET A 665 -19.09 30.71 57.98
CA MET A 665 -18.65 30.24 59.31
C MET A 665 -19.19 28.86 59.72
N GLU A 666 -20.36 28.42 59.25
CA GLU A 666 -20.88 27.06 59.52
C GLU A 666 -20.21 26.01 58.66
N TYR A 667 -19.94 26.31 57.39
CA TYR A 667 -19.23 25.40 56.49
C TYR A 667 -17.76 25.21 56.91
N ALA A 668 -17.14 26.23 57.51
CA ALA A 668 -15.79 26.14 58.09
C ALA A 668 -15.66 25.15 59.26
N LYS A 669 -16.79 24.62 59.80
CA LYS A 669 -16.79 23.63 60.89
C LYS A 669 -16.71 22.18 60.41
N LEU A 670 -16.88 21.92 59.10
CA LEU A 670 -16.81 20.57 58.54
C LEU A 670 -15.39 20.03 58.60
N THR A 671 -15.24 18.74 58.89
CA THR A 671 -13.94 18.07 58.77
C THR A 671 -13.57 17.90 57.29
N ASN A 672 -12.28 17.73 56.99
CA ASN A 672 -11.83 17.41 55.64
C ASN A 672 -12.48 16.11 55.11
N GLU A 673 -12.75 15.14 56.00
CA GLU A 673 -13.39 13.87 55.67
C GLU A 673 -14.87 14.07 55.28
N ASP A 674 -15.63 14.87 56.05
CA ASP A 674 -17.04 15.17 55.75
C ASP A 674 -17.17 15.95 54.43
N MET A 675 -16.26 16.90 54.19
CA MET A 675 -16.17 17.65 52.93
C MET A 675 -15.87 16.73 51.74
N ALA A 676 -15.00 15.72 51.92
CA ALA A 676 -14.68 14.75 50.87
C ALA A 676 -15.88 13.86 50.53
N TYR A 677 -16.63 13.36 51.52
CA TYR A 677 -17.83 12.56 51.26
C TYR A 677 -18.97 13.38 50.64
N ALA A 678 -19.15 14.64 51.04
CA ALA A 678 -20.07 15.55 50.38
C ALA A 678 -19.64 15.80 48.92
N GLY A 679 -18.33 15.97 48.67
CA GLY A 679 -17.76 16.03 47.32
C GLY A 679 -18.06 14.79 46.49
N LEU A 680 -17.94 13.59 47.07
CA LEU A 680 -18.27 12.32 46.39
C LEU A 680 -19.75 12.27 45.98
N ALA A 681 -20.64 12.71 46.86
CA ALA A 681 -22.08 12.79 46.58
C ALA A 681 -22.38 13.75 45.41
N ILE A 682 -21.73 14.91 45.39
CA ILE A 682 -21.88 15.92 44.33
C ILE A 682 -21.40 15.35 42.99
N VAL A 683 -20.19 14.79 42.94
CA VAL A 683 -19.59 14.24 41.71
C VAL A 683 -20.46 13.14 41.11
N THR A 684 -20.92 12.20 41.93
CA THR A 684 -21.76 11.08 41.51
C THR A 684 -23.14 11.55 41.05
N CYS A 685 -23.80 12.47 41.76
CA CYS A 685 -25.09 13.02 41.33
C CYS A 685 -24.99 13.75 39.97
N ILE A 686 -23.89 14.46 39.72
CA ILE A 686 -23.64 15.08 38.40
C ILE A 686 -23.57 14.02 37.29
N VAL A 687 -22.84 12.92 37.54
CA VAL A 687 -22.73 11.78 36.60
C VAL A 687 -24.07 11.05 36.42
N ALA A 688 -24.90 11.00 37.45
CA ALA A 688 -26.19 10.32 37.42
C ALA A 688 -27.20 11.02 36.51
N GLY A 689 -27.31 12.34 36.66
CA GLY A 689 -28.39 13.18 36.09
C GLY A 689 -28.00 14.09 34.93
N TYR A 690 -26.75 14.05 34.44
CA TYR A 690 -26.29 14.83 33.27
C TYR A 690 -26.70 16.34 33.33
N PHE A 691 -26.24 17.01 34.41
CA PHE A 691 -25.96 18.47 34.54
C PHE A 691 -26.99 19.41 35.19
N SER A 692 -28.09 18.93 35.78
CA SER A 692 -28.98 19.79 36.59
C SER A 692 -28.97 19.41 38.07
N ILE A 693 -27.82 19.53 38.74
CA ILE A 693 -27.88 19.81 40.18
C ILE A 693 -28.41 21.23 40.29
N THR A 694 -29.67 21.37 40.66
CA THR A 694 -30.20 22.68 41.02
C THR A 694 -29.38 23.23 42.18
N LEU A 695 -29.17 24.55 42.26
CA LEU A 695 -28.50 25.18 43.41
C LEU A 695 -29.09 24.71 44.75
N GLY A 696 -30.39 24.37 44.77
CA GLY A 696 -31.07 23.79 45.93
C GLY A 696 -30.61 22.37 46.31
N ALA A 697 -30.23 21.52 45.34
CA ALA A 697 -29.68 20.18 45.62
C ALA A 697 -28.24 20.24 46.14
N LEU A 698 -27.43 21.20 45.66
CA LEU A 698 -26.09 21.46 46.20
C LEU A 698 -26.17 21.94 47.65
N ASP A 699 -27.11 22.86 47.93
CA ASP A 699 -27.37 23.36 49.27
C ASP A 699 -27.91 22.27 50.20
N LEU A 700 -28.76 21.36 49.69
CA LEU A 700 -29.25 20.21 50.46
C LEU A 700 -28.11 19.23 50.83
N LEU A 701 -27.21 18.93 49.89
CA LEU A 701 -26.07 18.04 50.11
C LEU A 701 -25.10 18.62 51.15
N LEU A 702 -24.79 19.91 51.05
CA LEU A 702 -23.85 20.57 51.96
C LEU A 702 -24.48 20.84 53.33
N SER A 703 -25.77 21.17 53.40
CA SER A 703 -26.50 21.30 54.68
C SER A 703 -26.72 19.95 55.39
N GLY A 704 -26.88 18.86 54.64
CA GLY A 704 -26.88 17.49 55.15
C GLY A 704 -25.54 17.13 55.80
N ALA A 705 -24.42 17.48 55.16
CA ALA A 705 -23.09 17.30 55.71
C ALA A 705 -22.89 18.07 57.04
N ILE A 706 -23.37 19.31 57.13
CA ILE A 706 -23.30 20.11 58.37
C ILE A 706 -24.10 19.45 59.50
N LYS A 707 -25.31 18.95 59.21
CA LYS A 707 -26.14 18.24 60.21
C LYS A 707 -25.49 16.96 60.71
N ALA A 708 -24.83 16.20 59.84
CA ALA A 708 -24.13 14.98 60.23
C ALA A 708 -22.89 15.27 61.09
N ALA A 709 -22.14 16.34 60.78
CA ALA A 709 -20.95 16.73 61.53
C ALA A 709 -21.25 17.36 62.91
N THR A 710 -22.48 17.83 63.12
CA THR A 710 -22.94 18.47 64.36
C THR A 710 -23.84 17.58 65.23
N ALA A 711 -24.17 16.37 64.76
CA ALA A 711 -24.92 15.33 65.47
C ALA A 711 -23.97 14.32 66.13
#